data_AF-A0A1B0FQ93-F1
#
_entry.id   AF-A0A1B0FQ93-F1
#
_cell.length_a   1.000
_cell.length_b   1.000
_cell.length_c   1.000
_cell.angle_alpha   90.00
_cell.angle_beta   90.00
_cell.angle_gamma   90.00
#
_symmetry.space_group_name_H-M   'P 1'
#
loop_
_entity.id
_entity.type
_entity.pdbx_description
1 polymer ?
#
loop_
_entity_poly.entity_id
_entity_poly.type
_entity_poly.pdbx_seq_one_letter_code
_entity_poly.pdbx_strand_id
1 'polypeptide(L)'
;MKTLSTIEDRILQRINVEIGNDFKKLHRAAIIAEDYETRLKNIANKFSYDQENNTSSFKTAFEHQEQASESINFQIEKLNQFSEKLSHRIEKSNKALELVSSDLEKVRQLQQLAGYLRIIEEIKELNNALTNALNGRDELKIINLYLNLYEENNTEHCILGRLCNVNANFLKSFANSTATYWYGLLRERFVREFGTLLKTIRWGQKDQNLIHHKPSEDNITKAQILAECLFMYHFTGVKQTNRLDKPEWFYTQILNWGKETHLFVGQTFQPSAVKAGKIDFNIRLEFLRGLIQLTIEKLAMDIEEVSRDENLFAHLLDETLAFEAEIKENFGYPTSFPICADKMDAILHAENSWIVIDPNTLDDDLKIPKCADKFVCLLEAIKDRYYSLIQPGHQLQFLDLQLKLIDDFRRRLVQLHSNGVIESIPILNAINYVKMVLSEWGENIHYLHLHAALVGPNAEEVNSVFEHPVSELEHWTQELLKNLATKAVNEIKAKSMAYRHDGWPNMPEQNSREPFILSPSAGEMFQVMVTILHNFERTLSANLFNVTLRIIAKQIDDYILDSMVMNNKFSPAGAAQFNYDMTRNMFALFGQYSRRPDLLFKKIHDANKLLNISRGTALLLHETLNSNSSLEDEMKALRELGIVNFKPQTCIEILERRTDIRMH
;
A
#
# COMPACT_ATOMS: atom_id res chain seq x y z
N MET A 1 25.67 -15.26 -13.49
CA MET A 1 26.39 -16.33 -14.21
C MET A 1 25.41 -17.44 -14.57
N LYS A 2 25.02 -17.58 -15.84
CA LYS A 2 24.22 -18.74 -16.30
C LYS A 2 25.17 -19.93 -16.48
N THR A 3 24.83 -21.07 -15.89
CA THR A 3 25.64 -22.29 -15.87
C THR A 3 25.87 -22.83 -17.28
N LEU A 4 27.12 -23.20 -17.59
CA LEU A 4 27.57 -23.69 -18.90
C LEU A 4 26.67 -24.79 -19.51
N SER A 5 26.00 -25.59 -18.69
CA SER A 5 25.19 -26.73 -19.17
C SER A 5 24.05 -26.29 -20.11
N THR A 6 23.44 -25.14 -19.88
CA THR A 6 22.32 -24.65 -20.72
C THR A 6 22.74 -24.25 -22.14
N ILE A 7 24.01 -23.89 -22.33
CA ILE A 7 24.57 -23.52 -23.64
C ILE A 7 24.96 -24.79 -24.39
N GLU A 8 25.62 -25.72 -23.70
CA GLU A 8 25.98 -27.04 -24.24
C GLU A 8 24.74 -27.80 -24.71
N ASP A 9 23.66 -27.78 -23.92
CA ASP A 9 22.37 -28.41 -24.28
C ASP A 9 21.76 -27.82 -25.56
N ARG A 10 21.85 -26.50 -25.74
CA ARG A 10 21.35 -25.82 -26.95
C ARG A 10 22.19 -26.12 -28.18
N ILE A 11 23.51 -26.22 -28.02
CA ILE A 11 24.43 -26.56 -29.10
C ILE A 11 24.20 -28.02 -29.52
N LEU A 12 24.10 -28.94 -28.55
CA LEU A 12 23.76 -30.33 -28.79
C LEU A 12 22.42 -30.49 -29.48
N GLN A 13 21.39 -29.76 -29.06
CA GLN A 13 20.09 -29.79 -29.70
C GLN A 13 20.15 -29.34 -31.16
N ARG A 14 20.90 -28.28 -31.48
CA ARG A 14 21.04 -27.78 -32.85
C ARG A 14 21.85 -28.72 -33.75
N ILE A 15 22.92 -29.32 -33.22
CA ILE A 15 23.71 -30.34 -33.93
C ILE A 15 22.84 -31.57 -34.23
N ASN A 16 22.05 -32.03 -33.27
CA ASN A 16 21.14 -33.15 -33.45
C ASN A 16 20.02 -32.87 -34.46
N VAL A 17 19.55 -31.63 -34.57
CA VAL A 17 18.54 -31.22 -35.58
C VAL A 17 19.12 -31.21 -36.99
N GLU A 18 20.33 -30.69 -37.17
CA GLU A 18 20.90 -30.50 -38.51
C GLU A 18 21.63 -31.72 -39.07
N ILE A 19 22.32 -32.48 -38.21
CA ILE A 19 23.12 -33.66 -38.59
C ILE A 19 22.34 -34.94 -38.29
N GLY A 20 21.78 -35.06 -37.09
CA GLY A 20 21.05 -36.25 -36.63
C GLY A 20 21.82 -37.55 -36.83
N ASN A 21 21.11 -38.66 -37.02
CA ASN A 21 21.72 -39.99 -37.21
C ASN A 21 22.06 -40.33 -38.68
N ASP A 22 21.95 -39.37 -39.61
CA ASP A 22 22.15 -39.59 -41.05
C ASP A 22 23.56 -39.14 -41.49
N PHE A 23 24.44 -40.11 -41.70
CA PHE A 23 25.85 -39.87 -42.05
C PHE A 23 26.04 -39.06 -43.35
N LYS A 24 25.03 -39.02 -44.24
CA LYS A 24 25.10 -38.22 -45.47
C LYS A 24 25.02 -36.72 -45.20
N LYS A 25 24.53 -36.30 -44.03
CA LYS A 25 24.42 -34.89 -43.61
C LYS A 25 25.65 -34.36 -42.87
N LEU A 26 26.70 -35.18 -42.71
CA LEU A 26 27.92 -34.80 -42.00
C LEU A 26 28.61 -33.56 -42.61
N HIS A 27 28.47 -33.36 -43.93
CA HIS A 27 28.97 -32.16 -44.61
C HIS A 27 28.38 -30.84 -44.06
N ARG A 28 27.21 -30.89 -43.42
CA ARG A 28 26.58 -29.72 -42.77
C ARG A 28 27.24 -29.31 -41.46
N ALA A 29 28.05 -30.17 -40.87
CA ALA A 29 28.86 -29.80 -39.69
C ALA A 29 29.79 -28.62 -40.00
N ALA A 30 30.40 -28.63 -41.20
CA ALA A 30 31.24 -27.54 -41.68
C ALA A 30 30.44 -26.23 -41.81
N ILE A 31 29.21 -26.29 -42.31
CA ILE A 31 28.31 -25.13 -42.47
C ILE A 31 27.92 -24.56 -41.10
N ILE A 32 27.62 -25.41 -40.11
CA ILE A 32 27.30 -24.97 -38.74
C ILE A 32 28.51 -24.31 -38.09
N ALA A 33 29.70 -24.89 -38.25
CA ALA A 33 30.94 -24.30 -37.75
C ALA A 33 31.19 -22.92 -38.39
N GLU A 34 31.00 -22.80 -39.70
CA GLU A 34 31.15 -21.55 -40.45
C GLU A 34 30.10 -20.49 -40.04
N ASP A 35 28.84 -20.88 -39.76
CA ASP A 35 27.81 -19.99 -39.18
C ASP A 35 28.24 -19.46 -37.80
N TYR A 36 28.72 -20.33 -36.92
CA TYR A 36 29.20 -19.90 -35.60
C TYR A 36 30.46 -19.05 -35.69
N GLU A 37 31.38 -19.36 -36.59
CA GLU A 37 32.58 -18.55 -36.83
C GLU A 37 32.21 -17.17 -37.39
N THR A 38 31.23 -17.10 -38.29
CA THR A 38 30.73 -15.83 -38.85
C THR A 38 30.01 -15.00 -37.77
N ARG A 39 29.25 -15.64 -36.88
CA ARG A 39 28.60 -14.98 -35.74
C ARG A 39 29.62 -14.50 -34.71
N LEU A 40 30.66 -15.28 -34.43
CA LEU A 40 31.78 -14.87 -33.59
C LEU A 40 32.52 -13.68 -34.20
N LYS A 41 32.78 -13.69 -35.52
CA LYS A 41 33.35 -12.56 -36.25
C LYS A 41 32.43 -11.33 -36.22
N ASN A 42 31.12 -11.49 -36.37
CA ASN A 42 30.16 -10.37 -36.28
C ASN A 42 30.06 -9.80 -34.86
N ILE A 43 30.15 -10.64 -33.82
CA ILE A 43 30.19 -10.19 -32.43
C ILE A 43 31.53 -9.50 -32.15
N ALA A 44 32.65 -10.06 -32.61
CA ALA A 44 33.96 -9.43 -32.50
C ALA A 44 34.02 -8.08 -33.24
N ASN A 45 33.39 -7.97 -34.41
CA ASN A 45 33.28 -6.71 -35.15
C ASN A 45 32.37 -5.69 -34.44
N LYS A 46 31.37 -6.14 -33.65
CA LYS A 46 30.61 -5.26 -32.75
C LYS A 46 31.39 -4.81 -31.52
N PHE A 47 32.48 -5.50 -31.19
CA PHE A 47 33.44 -5.17 -30.12
C PHE A 47 34.73 -4.52 -30.64
N SER A 48 34.87 -4.31 -31.95
CA SER A 48 36.05 -3.71 -32.58
C SER A 48 35.99 -2.18 -32.47
N TYR A 49 36.78 -1.62 -31.57
CA TYR A 49 36.74 -0.21 -31.11
C TYR A 49 37.30 0.84 -32.09
N ASP A 50 37.81 0.44 -33.27
CA ASP A 50 38.61 1.33 -34.13
C ASP A 50 37.85 1.98 -35.30
N GLN A 51 36.51 1.91 -35.35
CA GLN A 51 35.74 2.57 -36.43
C GLN A 51 35.03 3.84 -35.97
N GLU A 52 35.37 4.97 -36.61
CA GLU A 52 34.92 6.35 -36.35
C GLU A 52 33.40 6.59 -36.45
N ASN A 53 32.59 5.58 -36.77
CA ASN A 53 31.15 5.73 -37.04
C ASN A 53 30.20 5.07 -36.03
N ASN A 54 30.63 4.77 -34.80
CA ASN A 54 29.73 4.23 -33.77
C ASN A 54 29.51 5.21 -32.60
N THR A 55 28.31 5.78 -32.55
CA THR A 55 27.88 6.87 -31.66
C THR A 55 27.44 6.38 -30.26
N SER A 56 28.26 6.73 -29.26
CA SER A 56 27.91 7.62 -28.15
C SER A 56 26.97 7.22 -26.98
N SER A 57 26.76 5.93 -26.64
CA SER A 57 26.19 5.59 -25.30
C SER A 57 27.15 4.84 -24.38
N PHE A 58 27.97 3.93 -24.92
CA PHE A 58 28.86 3.11 -24.10
C PHE A 58 30.24 3.71 -23.88
N LYS A 59 30.75 4.56 -24.79
CA LYS A 59 32.04 5.23 -24.63
C LYS A 59 32.01 6.21 -23.46
N THR A 60 30.99 7.08 -23.40
CA THR A 60 30.78 8.00 -22.29
C THR A 60 30.54 7.27 -20.97
N ALA A 61 29.81 6.15 -21.00
CA ALA A 61 29.58 5.33 -19.81
C ALA A 61 30.87 4.65 -19.30
N PHE A 62 31.74 4.19 -20.20
CA PHE A 62 33.04 3.61 -19.82
C PHE A 62 34.04 4.68 -19.37
N GLU A 63 34.08 5.85 -20.02
CA GLU A 63 34.90 6.99 -19.59
C GLU A 63 34.46 7.48 -18.19
N HIS A 64 33.15 7.52 -17.93
CA HIS A 64 32.62 7.83 -16.59
C HIS A 64 32.94 6.72 -15.58
N GLN A 65 32.88 5.45 -15.97
CA GLN A 65 33.26 4.32 -15.12
C GLN A 65 34.76 4.37 -14.78
N GLU A 66 35.61 4.66 -15.75
CA GLU A 66 37.07 4.74 -15.58
C GLU A 66 37.45 5.92 -14.68
N GLN A 67 36.87 7.11 -14.91
CA GLN A 67 37.03 8.26 -14.01
C GLN A 67 36.51 7.98 -12.60
N ALA A 68 35.36 7.31 -12.46
CA ALA A 68 34.83 6.93 -11.15
C ALA A 68 35.78 5.94 -10.45
N SER A 69 36.34 4.97 -11.19
CA SER A 69 37.27 3.99 -10.65
C SER A 69 38.59 4.61 -10.23
N GLU A 70 39.14 5.55 -11.00
CA GLU A 70 40.34 6.32 -10.63
C GLU A 70 40.10 7.18 -9.39
N SER A 71 38.94 7.84 -9.29
CA SER A 71 38.54 8.62 -8.13
C SER A 71 38.42 7.76 -6.87
N ILE A 72 37.80 6.57 -6.99
CA ILE A 72 37.70 5.60 -5.88
C ILE A 72 39.09 5.13 -5.44
N ASN A 73 39.96 4.77 -6.38
CA ASN A 73 41.32 4.33 -6.06
C ASN A 73 42.11 5.44 -5.35
N PHE A 74 41.98 6.70 -5.79
CA PHE A 74 42.60 7.84 -5.12
C PHE A 74 42.08 8.04 -3.68
N GLN A 75 40.77 7.89 -3.44
CA GLN A 75 40.22 7.98 -2.08
C GLN A 75 40.68 6.82 -1.19
N ILE A 76 40.77 5.60 -1.72
CA ILE A 76 41.30 4.43 -1.00
C ILE A 76 42.74 4.68 -0.57
N GLU A 77 43.59 5.21 -1.46
CA GLU A 77 44.98 5.50 -1.15
C GLU A 77 45.11 6.60 -0.07
N LYS A 78 44.26 7.64 -0.15
CA LYS A 78 44.20 8.68 0.88
C LYS A 78 43.72 8.14 2.24
N LEU A 79 42.77 7.21 2.24
CA LEU A 79 42.29 6.51 3.43
C LEU A 79 43.40 5.64 4.05
N ASN A 80 44.16 4.93 3.24
CA ASN A 80 45.29 4.12 3.70
C ASN A 80 46.38 5.00 4.34
N GLN A 81 46.73 6.12 3.70
CA GLN A 81 47.68 7.08 4.28
C GLN A 81 47.16 7.72 5.58
N PHE A 82 45.86 7.98 5.68
CA PHE A 82 45.26 8.48 6.91
C PHE A 82 45.28 7.42 8.02
N SER A 83 44.99 6.17 7.68
CA SER A 83 45.06 5.02 8.58
C SER A 83 46.45 4.86 9.18
N GLU A 84 47.52 4.87 8.36
CA GLU A 84 48.90 4.80 8.86
C GLU A 84 49.25 5.94 9.81
N LYS A 85 48.87 7.18 9.47
CA LYS A 85 49.08 8.35 10.32
C LYS A 85 48.32 8.22 11.65
N LEU A 86 47.10 7.68 11.60
CA LEU A 86 46.27 7.45 12.78
C LEU A 86 46.88 6.37 13.66
N SER A 87 47.33 5.24 13.10
CA SER A 87 47.99 4.15 13.82
C SER A 87 49.23 4.62 14.57
N HIS A 88 50.09 5.42 13.91
CA HIS A 88 51.27 5.99 14.56
C HIS A 88 50.89 6.95 15.71
N ARG A 89 49.80 7.73 15.54
CA ARG A 89 49.31 8.65 16.58
C ARG A 89 48.68 7.91 17.75
N ILE A 90 47.94 6.84 17.50
CA ILE A 90 47.40 5.92 18.52
C ILE A 90 48.55 5.29 19.31
N GLU A 91 49.61 4.80 18.65
CA GLU A 91 50.75 4.20 19.33
C GLU A 91 51.47 5.19 20.25
N LYS A 92 51.66 6.44 19.79
CA LYS A 92 52.22 7.51 20.62
C LYS A 92 51.31 7.87 21.80
N SER A 93 50.00 7.95 21.58
CA SER A 93 49.02 8.21 22.64
C SER A 93 48.99 7.06 23.66
N ASN A 94 49.06 5.81 23.23
CA ASN A 94 49.07 4.65 24.12
C ASN A 94 50.30 4.62 25.02
N LYS A 95 51.49 4.96 24.51
CA LYS A 95 52.71 5.11 25.32
C LYS A 95 52.57 6.19 26.40
N ALA A 96 51.92 7.32 26.07
CA ALA A 96 51.62 8.35 27.06
C ALA A 96 50.56 7.89 28.08
N LEU A 97 49.59 7.09 27.64
CA LEU A 97 48.51 6.56 28.47
C LEU A 97 49.03 5.52 29.47
N GLU A 98 49.99 4.68 29.07
CA GLU A 98 50.67 3.73 29.98
C GLU A 98 51.39 4.44 31.13
N LEU A 99 52.03 5.59 30.88
CA LEU A 99 52.74 6.36 31.92
C LEU A 99 51.81 6.95 32.98
N VAL A 100 50.58 7.32 32.59
CA VAL A 100 49.62 8.03 33.47
C VAL A 100 48.51 7.10 33.98
N SER A 101 48.39 5.88 33.43
CA SER A 101 47.33 4.91 33.77
C SER A 101 47.23 4.62 35.26
N SER A 102 48.36 4.44 35.96
CA SER A 102 48.40 4.21 37.41
C SER A 102 47.84 5.39 38.21
N ASP A 103 48.16 6.61 37.81
CA ASP A 103 47.69 7.81 38.52
C ASP A 103 46.22 8.12 38.19
N LEU A 104 45.79 7.87 36.96
CA LEU A 104 44.37 7.92 36.56
C LEU A 104 43.53 6.90 37.32
N GLU A 105 44.07 5.70 37.58
CA GLU A 105 43.35 4.68 38.35
C GLU A 105 43.18 5.11 39.82
N LYS A 106 44.20 5.72 40.44
CA LYS A 106 44.06 6.30 41.79
C LYS A 106 43.04 7.43 41.83
N VAL A 107 43.05 8.32 40.83
CA VAL A 107 42.07 9.40 40.70
C VAL A 107 40.66 8.82 40.56
N ARG A 108 40.50 7.77 39.75
CA ARG A 108 39.22 7.07 39.56
C ARG A 108 38.70 6.46 40.85
N GLN A 109 39.56 5.83 41.66
CA GLN A 109 39.19 5.27 42.96
C GLN A 109 38.73 6.36 43.95
N LEU A 110 39.44 7.49 44.00
CA LEU A 110 39.05 8.63 44.84
C LEU A 110 37.73 9.26 44.37
N GLN A 111 37.51 9.37 43.06
CA GLN A 111 36.26 9.85 42.48
C GLN A 111 35.09 8.91 42.79
N GLN A 112 35.30 7.59 42.76
CA GLN A 112 34.31 6.60 43.16
C GLN A 112 33.92 6.76 44.64
N LEU A 113 34.90 6.92 45.53
CA LEU A 113 34.64 7.14 46.95
C LEU A 113 33.89 8.46 47.20
N ALA A 114 34.29 9.53 46.53
CA ALA A 114 33.61 10.82 46.61
C ALA A 114 32.16 10.74 46.10
N GLY A 115 31.93 10.05 44.98
CA GLY A 115 30.59 9.81 44.44
C GLY A 115 29.70 9.00 45.39
N TYR A 116 30.26 7.96 46.03
CA TYR A 116 29.56 7.16 47.03
C TYR A 116 29.09 8.00 48.23
N LEU A 117 29.98 8.85 48.76
CA LEU A 117 29.66 9.73 49.89
C LEU A 117 28.63 10.80 49.53
N ARG A 118 28.71 11.35 48.31
CA ARG A 118 27.75 12.35 47.81
C ARG A 118 26.33 11.79 47.73
N ILE A 119 26.16 10.57 47.24
CA ILE A 119 24.83 9.93 47.20
C ILE A 119 24.28 9.71 48.62
N ILE A 120 25.12 9.34 49.59
CA ILE A 120 24.69 9.22 50.99
C ILE A 120 24.24 10.57 51.55
N GLU A 121 24.96 11.65 51.25
CA GLU A 121 24.59 13.01 51.63
C GLU A 121 23.25 13.42 51.01
N GLU A 122 23.07 13.19 49.71
CA GLU A 122 21.80 13.46 49.00
C GLU A 122 20.61 12.68 49.59
N ILE A 123 20.78 11.39 49.93
CA ILE A 123 19.72 10.60 50.59
C ILE A 123 19.37 11.22 51.95
N LYS A 124 20.37 11.68 52.72
CA LYS A 124 20.13 12.33 54.03
C LYS A 124 19.41 13.66 53.88
N GLU A 125 19.80 14.48 52.91
CA GLU A 125 19.15 15.76 52.61
C GLU A 125 17.68 15.55 52.20
N LEU A 126 17.41 14.59 51.31
CA LEU A 126 16.04 14.24 50.92
C LEU A 126 15.23 13.70 52.10
N ASN A 127 15.82 12.86 52.95
CA ASN A 127 15.16 12.35 54.15
C ASN A 127 14.76 13.49 55.11
N ASN A 128 15.64 14.48 55.30
CA ASN A 128 15.34 15.66 56.10
C ASN A 128 14.28 16.55 55.44
N ALA A 129 14.36 16.75 54.12
CA ALA A 129 13.39 17.53 53.36
C ALA A 129 12.00 16.89 53.39
N LEU A 130 11.90 15.57 53.22
CA LEU A 130 10.66 14.80 53.32
C LEU A 130 10.07 14.87 54.74
N THR A 131 10.90 14.77 55.78
CA THR A 131 10.46 14.92 57.18
C THR A 131 9.87 16.30 57.45
N ASN A 132 10.51 17.36 56.94
CA ASN A 132 10.00 18.72 57.09
C ASN A 132 8.72 18.94 56.28
N ALA A 133 8.65 18.38 55.06
CA ALA A 133 7.49 18.50 54.18
C ALA A 133 6.28 17.68 54.68
N LEU A 134 6.51 16.61 55.47
CA LEU A 134 5.44 15.79 56.05
C LEU A 134 4.48 16.59 56.96
N ASN A 135 4.94 17.69 57.54
CA ASN A 135 4.11 18.59 58.36
C ASN A 135 3.51 19.77 57.56
N GLY A 136 3.81 19.87 56.26
CA GLY A 136 3.34 20.92 55.37
C GLY A 136 2.00 20.61 54.67
N ARG A 137 1.43 21.62 54.01
CA ARG A 137 0.16 21.54 53.26
C ARG A 137 0.34 21.36 51.74
N ASP A 138 1.57 21.15 51.26
CA ASP A 138 1.89 21.07 49.84
C ASP A 138 2.16 19.61 49.45
N GLU A 139 1.12 18.93 48.96
CA GLU A 139 1.18 17.51 48.60
C GLU A 139 2.10 17.25 47.40
N LEU A 140 2.12 18.17 46.41
CA LEU A 140 2.95 18.06 45.21
C LEU A 140 4.44 18.15 45.55
N LYS A 141 4.82 19.03 46.48
CA LYS A 141 6.21 19.13 46.95
C LYS A 141 6.71 17.84 47.59
N ILE A 142 5.86 17.15 48.36
CA ILE A 142 6.23 15.88 49.02
C ILE A 142 6.45 14.78 47.97
N ILE A 143 5.60 14.73 46.96
CA ILE A 143 5.69 13.75 45.87
C ILE A 143 6.93 14.01 45.03
N ASN A 144 7.21 15.25 44.66
CA ASN A 144 8.43 15.59 43.91
C ASN A 144 9.70 15.24 44.70
N LEU A 145 9.71 15.46 46.02
CA LEU A 145 10.82 15.03 46.88
C LEU A 145 10.95 13.50 46.95
N TYR A 146 9.84 12.77 46.92
CA TYR A 146 9.85 11.31 46.86
C TYR A 146 10.27 10.78 45.48
N LEU A 147 9.86 11.41 44.39
CA LEU A 147 10.27 11.06 43.02
C LEU A 147 11.78 11.26 42.82
N ASN A 148 12.37 12.29 43.44
CA ASN A 148 13.83 12.46 43.48
C ASN A 148 14.56 11.29 44.19
N LEU A 149 13.90 10.59 45.11
CA LEU A 149 14.42 9.38 45.76
C LEU A 149 14.12 8.12 44.94
N TYR A 150 12.91 8.01 44.38
CA TYR A 150 12.41 6.84 43.64
C TYR A 150 11.53 7.25 42.45
N GLU A 151 12.02 7.02 41.23
CA GLU A 151 11.25 7.14 39.98
C GLU A 151 11.75 6.08 38.99
N GLU A 152 10.89 5.14 38.59
CA GLU A 152 11.29 3.98 37.75
C GLU A 152 11.69 4.37 36.32
N ASN A 153 11.16 5.47 35.78
CA ASN A 153 11.38 5.88 34.38
C ASN A 153 12.52 6.88 34.17
N ASN A 154 13.19 7.31 35.25
CA ASN A 154 14.13 8.42 35.19
C ASN A 154 15.51 8.00 35.72
N THR A 155 16.27 7.35 34.84
CA THR A 155 17.61 6.85 35.16
C THR A 155 18.63 7.97 35.44
N GLU A 156 18.33 9.21 35.05
CA GLU A 156 19.28 10.33 35.17
C GLU A 156 19.08 11.20 36.42
N HIS A 157 17.85 11.35 36.91
CA HIS A 157 17.56 12.36 37.93
C HIS A 157 17.27 11.79 39.34
N CYS A 158 16.67 10.60 39.46
CA CYS A 158 16.37 10.03 40.79
C CYS A 158 17.57 9.24 41.36
N ILE A 159 17.67 9.13 42.69
CA ILE A 159 18.79 8.43 43.34
C ILE A 159 18.81 6.94 42.97
N LEU A 160 17.65 6.27 43.00
CA LEU A 160 17.58 4.84 42.69
C LEU A 160 17.82 4.54 41.21
N GLY A 161 17.34 5.40 40.31
CA GLY A 161 17.63 5.34 38.87
C GLY A 161 19.11 5.50 38.55
N ARG A 162 19.77 6.50 39.17
CA ARG A 162 21.24 6.68 39.05
C ARG A 162 22.02 5.48 39.59
N LEU A 163 21.46 4.73 40.54
CA LEU A 163 22.08 3.55 41.12
C LEU A 163 21.76 2.26 40.34
N CYS A 164 20.72 2.18 39.50
CA CYS A 164 20.28 0.95 38.83
C CYS A 164 21.44 0.20 38.14
N ASN A 165 22.26 0.91 37.36
CA ASN A 165 23.37 0.35 36.58
C ASN A 165 24.73 0.36 37.33
N VAL A 166 24.75 0.71 38.61
CA VAL A 166 25.98 0.79 39.42
C VAL A 166 26.12 -0.46 40.31
N ASN A 167 27.29 -1.09 40.32
CA ASN A 167 27.59 -2.23 41.19
C ASN A 167 27.86 -1.79 42.65
N ALA A 168 26.82 -1.30 43.35
CA ALA A 168 26.89 -0.81 44.72
C ALA A 168 25.77 -1.39 45.60
N ASN A 169 25.84 -2.68 45.93
CA ASN A 169 24.76 -3.43 46.58
C ASN A 169 24.32 -2.83 47.94
N PHE A 170 25.26 -2.38 48.77
CA PHE A 170 24.93 -1.80 50.08
C PHE A 170 24.25 -0.44 49.95
N LEU A 171 24.68 0.40 49.00
CA LEU A 171 24.09 1.71 48.75
C LEU A 171 22.70 1.57 48.11
N LYS A 172 22.53 0.62 47.18
CA LYS A 172 21.23 0.23 46.63
C LYS A 172 20.28 -0.24 47.72
N SER A 173 20.74 -1.13 48.61
CA SER A 173 19.94 -1.63 49.73
C SER A 173 19.52 -0.51 50.67
N PHE A 174 20.43 0.44 50.98
CA PHE A 174 20.13 1.59 51.82
C PHE A 174 19.09 2.50 51.18
N ALA A 175 19.28 2.90 49.92
CA ALA A 175 18.34 3.74 49.18
C ALA A 175 16.96 3.08 49.05
N ASN A 176 16.89 1.78 48.71
CA ASN A 176 15.64 1.03 48.63
C ASN A 176 14.92 0.94 49.98
N SER A 177 15.65 0.74 51.07
CA SER A 177 15.08 0.72 52.42
C SER A 177 14.50 2.07 52.81
N THR A 178 15.20 3.17 52.48
CA THR A 178 14.72 4.54 52.71
C THR A 178 13.48 4.86 51.86
N ALA A 179 13.46 4.45 50.58
CA ALA A 179 12.29 4.60 49.71
C ALA A 179 11.08 3.81 50.25
N THR A 180 11.28 2.57 50.67
CA THR A 180 10.22 1.71 51.25
C THR A 180 9.65 2.28 52.55
N TYR A 181 10.51 2.86 53.39
CA TYR A 181 10.07 3.54 54.61
C TYR A 181 9.17 4.75 54.29
N TRP A 182 9.62 5.63 53.39
CA TRP A 182 8.83 6.79 52.97
C TRP A 182 7.55 6.41 52.23
N TYR A 183 7.60 5.34 51.43
CA TYR A 183 6.44 4.74 50.78
C TYR A 183 5.35 4.52 51.83
N GLY A 184 5.60 3.72 52.86
CA GLY A 184 4.61 3.40 53.89
C GLY A 184 3.96 4.64 54.53
N LEU A 185 4.79 5.61 54.93
CA LEU A 185 4.35 6.85 55.57
C LEU A 185 3.46 7.73 54.67
N LEU A 186 3.83 7.89 53.40
CA LEU A 186 3.08 8.74 52.46
C LEU A 186 1.71 8.13 52.12
N ARG A 187 1.62 6.81 51.98
CA ARG A 187 0.34 6.13 51.76
C ARG A 187 -0.61 6.26 52.92
N GLU A 188 -0.14 6.01 54.14
CA GLU A 188 -0.98 6.14 55.32
C GLU A 188 -1.53 7.56 55.44
N ARG A 189 -0.70 8.56 55.13
CA ARG A 189 -1.12 9.96 55.09
C ARG A 189 -2.14 10.23 53.98
N PHE A 190 -1.84 9.92 52.73
CA PHE A 190 -2.70 10.25 51.59
C PHE A 190 -4.02 9.47 51.59
N VAL A 191 -4.02 8.20 52.01
CA VAL A 191 -5.26 7.42 52.17
C VAL A 191 -6.15 8.05 53.26
N ARG A 192 -5.55 8.49 54.38
CA ARG A 192 -6.29 9.16 55.45
C ARG A 192 -6.84 10.51 54.99
N GLU A 193 -6.01 11.34 54.36
CA GLU A 193 -6.41 12.67 53.87
C GLU A 193 -7.48 12.57 52.78
N PHE A 194 -7.31 11.67 51.80
CA PHE A 194 -8.30 11.39 50.78
C PHE A 194 -9.62 10.90 51.39
N GLY A 195 -9.57 9.97 52.35
CA GLY A 195 -10.76 9.51 53.07
C GLY A 195 -11.49 10.63 53.82
N THR A 196 -10.76 11.56 54.45
CA THR A 196 -11.37 12.74 55.09
C THR A 196 -11.95 13.73 54.10
N LEU A 197 -11.30 13.91 52.95
CA LEU A 197 -11.74 14.80 51.89
C LEU A 197 -13.02 14.26 51.21
N LEU A 198 -13.07 12.97 50.91
CA LEU A 198 -14.25 12.28 50.39
C LEU A 198 -15.46 12.42 51.32
N LYS A 199 -15.26 12.31 52.64
CA LYS A 199 -16.29 12.58 53.64
C LYS A 199 -16.74 14.05 53.65
N THR A 200 -15.80 14.98 53.44
CA THR A 200 -16.07 16.43 53.41
C THR A 200 -16.88 16.84 52.18
N ILE A 201 -16.61 16.22 51.02
CA ILE A 201 -17.39 16.44 49.79
C ILE A 201 -18.68 15.58 49.72
N ARG A 202 -19.01 14.86 50.81
CA ARG A 202 -20.17 13.95 50.92
C ARG A 202 -20.23 12.88 49.82
N TRP A 203 -19.07 12.39 49.39
CA TRP A 203 -18.96 11.34 48.39
C TRP A 203 -19.68 10.07 48.85
N GLY A 204 -20.60 9.55 48.03
CA GLY A 204 -21.32 8.29 48.28
C GLY A 204 -22.54 8.36 49.23
N GLN A 205 -22.99 9.55 49.67
CA GLN A 205 -24.23 9.67 50.45
C GLN A 205 -25.47 9.79 49.54
N LYS A 206 -26.43 8.86 49.69
CA LYS A 206 -27.67 8.76 48.89
C LYS A 206 -28.78 9.74 49.29
N ASP A 207 -28.60 10.53 50.36
CA ASP A 207 -29.66 11.42 50.85
C ASP A 207 -29.68 12.77 50.14
N GLN A 208 -30.85 13.04 49.57
CA GLN A 208 -31.23 14.14 48.71
C GLN A 208 -30.96 15.51 49.36
N ASN A 209 -30.07 16.29 48.75
CA ASN A 209 -30.15 17.75 48.51
C ASN A 209 -28.79 18.29 48.00
N LEU A 210 -28.30 17.78 46.87
CA LEU A 210 -27.07 18.23 46.21
C LEU A 210 -27.21 19.60 45.51
N ILE A 211 -28.40 20.22 45.53
CA ILE A 211 -28.69 21.47 44.82
C ILE A 211 -28.01 22.69 45.48
N HIS A 212 -27.62 22.59 46.76
CA HIS A 212 -27.05 23.72 47.51
C HIS A 212 -25.60 23.54 48.00
N HIS A 213 -24.96 22.40 47.74
CA HIS A 213 -23.56 22.20 48.13
C HIS A 213 -22.67 22.02 46.91
N LYS A 214 -22.00 23.11 46.50
CA LYS A 214 -20.87 23.07 45.58
C LYS A 214 -19.61 22.78 46.41
N PRO A 215 -18.94 21.63 46.25
CA PRO A 215 -17.63 21.45 46.85
C PRO A 215 -16.70 22.55 46.34
N SER A 216 -15.87 23.11 47.24
CA SER A 216 -14.87 24.11 46.87
C SER A 216 -14.03 23.59 45.71
N GLU A 217 -13.72 24.45 44.73
CA GLU A 217 -12.82 24.13 43.62
C GLU A 217 -11.50 23.55 44.15
N ASP A 218 -11.01 24.10 45.27
CA ASP A 218 -9.82 23.62 45.99
C ASP A 218 -9.95 22.17 46.49
N ASN A 219 -11.15 21.77 46.95
CA ASN A 219 -11.39 20.40 47.41
C ASN A 219 -11.49 19.40 46.25
N ILE A 220 -11.99 19.83 45.08
CA ILE A 220 -12.07 18.98 43.89
C ILE A 220 -10.68 18.78 43.30
N THR A 221 -9.90 19.85 43.14
CA THR A 221 -8.51 19.79 42.68
C THR A 221 -7.66 18.94 43.62
N LYS A 222 -7.86 19.08 44.93
CA LYS A 222 -7.18 18.24 45.94
C LYS A 222 -7.59 16.77 45.88
N ALA A 223 -8.86 16.48 45.57
CA ALA A 223 -9.33 15.11 45.37
C ALA A 223 -8.70 14.47 44.12
N GLN A 224 -8.61 15.22 43.03
CA GLN A 224 -7.99 14.78 41.77
C GLN A 224 -6.51 14.46 41.97
N ILE A 225 -5.75 15.40 42.55
CA ILE A 225 -4.33 15.21 42.85
C ILE A 225 -4.13 13.97 43.74
N LEU A 226 -4.87 13.85 44.84
CA LEU A 226 -4.72 12.69 45.74
C LEU A 226 -5.10 11.35 45.07
N ALA A 227 -6.09 11.34 44.16
CA ALA A 227 -6.48 10.15 43.42
C ALA A 227 -5.41 9.71 42.40
N GLU A 228 -4.85 10.65 41.63
CA GLU A 228 -3.72 10.42 40.73
C GLU A 228 -2.50 9.88 41.48
N CYS A 229 -2.21 10.45 42.65
CA CYS A 229 -1.08 10.04 43.49
C CYS A 229 -1.26 8.64 44.07
N LEU A 230 -2.48 8.28 44.49
CA LEU A 230 -2.79 6.94 44.98
C LEU A 230 -2.76 5.88 43.86
N PHE A 231 -3.11 6.26 42.63
CA PHE A 231 -3.03 5.39 41.45
C PHE A 231 -1.59 5.02 41.10
N MET A 232 -0.75 6.03 40.85
CA MET A 232 0.68 5.86 40.57
C MET A 232 1.32 4.97 41.64
N TYR A 233 1.09 5.31 42.91
CA TYR A 233 1.64 4.58 44.04
C TYR A 233 1.20 3.10 44.18
N HIS A 234 0.05 2.70 43.63
CA HIS A 234 -0.47 1.32 43.72
C HIS A 234 -0.02 0.40 42.57
N PHE A 235 0.15 0.95 41.36
CA PHE A 235 0.42 0.15 40.14
C PHE A 235 1.78 0.43 39.48
N THR A 236 2.57 1.39 39.97
CA THR A 236 3.96 1.65 39.53
C THR A 236 5.00 1.45 40.64
N GLY A 237 4.68 0.62 41.65
CA GLY A 237 5.58 0.31 42.78
C GLY A 237 5.88 -1.19 42.90
N VAL A 238 6.79 -1.54 43.82
CA VAL A 238 7.38 -2.89 44.02
C VAL A 238 6.42 -3.96 44.60
N LYS A 239 5.11 -3.77 44.48
CA LYS A 239 4.10 -4.70 45.05
C LYS A 239 3.87 -5.93 44.17
N GLN A 240 3.33 -6.98 44.79
CA GLN A 240 2.78 -8.16 44.10
C GLN A 240 1.76 -7.84 43.01
N THR A 241 1.15 -6.64 43.02
CA THR A 241 0.13 -6.18 42.07
C THR A 241 0.68 -5.54 40.79
N ASN A 242 2.00 -5.32 40.70
CA ASN A 242 2.68 -4.82 39.49
C ASN A 242 3.38 -6.01 38.82
N ARG A 243 2.61 -6.81 38.07
CA ARG A 243 3.07 -8.04 37.43
C ARG A 243 2.85 -7.94 35.93
N LEU A 244 3.95 -8.04 35.17
CA LEU A 244 3.93 -8.01 33.70
C LEU A 244 3.17 -9.22 33.11
N ASP A 245 3.14 -10.35 33.83
CA ASP A 245 2.37 -11.55 33.50
C ASP A 245 0.88 -11.45 33.85
N LYS A 246 0.45 -10.37 34.51
CA LYS A 246 -0.93 -10.17 34.97
C LYS A 246 -1.51 -8.79 34.66
N PRO A 247 -1.59 -8.40 33.39
CA PRO A 247 -2.17 -7.13 32.99
C PRO A 247 -3.67 -7.02 33.32
N GLU A 248 -4.38 -8.15 33.42
CA GLU A 248 -5.81 -8.19 33.77
C GLU A 248 -6.13 -7.49 35.11
N TRP A 249 -5.16 -7.39 36.03
CA TRP A 249 -5.37 -6.82 37.35
C TRP A 249 -5.57 -5.31 37.34
N PHE A 250 -4.78 -4.56 36.56
CA PHE A 250 -4.98 -3.12 36.48
C PHE A 250 -6.20 -2.78 35.62
N TYR A 251 -6.46 -3.52 34.54
CA TYR A 251 -7.67 -3.38 33.75
C TYR A 251 -8.94 -3.58 34.58
N THR A 252 -9.00 -4.67 35.37
CA THR A 252 -10.15 -4.96 36.24
C THR A 252 -10.40 -3.84 37.25
N GLN A 253 -9.35 -3.22 37.79
CA GLN A 253 -9.50 -2.14 38.76
C GLN A 253 -10.02 -0.86 38.12
N ILE A 254 -9.52 -0.50 36.94
CA ILE A 254 -10.05 0.64 36.17
C ILE A 254 -11.52 0.41 35.81
N LEU A 255 -11.89 -0.80 35.40
CA LEU A 255 -13.27 -1.18 35.11
C LEU A 255 -14.17 -1.07 36.35
N ASN A 256 -13.69 -1.49 37.52
CA ASN A 256 -14.45 -1.39 38.77
C ASN A 256 -14.67 0.07 39.19
N TRP A 257 -13.63 0.91 39.15
CA TRP A 257 -13.77 2.34 39.43
C TRP A 257 -14.72 3.01 38.46
N GLY A 258 -14.59 2.68 37.17
CA GLY A 258 -15.55 3.06 36.16
C GLY A 258 -16.96 2.70 36.60
N LYS A 259 -17.26 1.40 36.78
CA LYS A 259 -18.60 0.84 37.02
C LYS A 259 -19.31 1.51 38.19
N GLU A 260 -18.57 1.82 39.25
CA GLU A 260 -19.13 2.39 40.48
C GLU A 260 -19.39 3.89 40.39
N THR A 261 -18.68 4.64 39.54
CA THR A 261 -18.59 6.11 39.68
C THR A 261 -19.01 6.90 38.45
N HIS A 262 -18.93 6.32 37.23
CA HIS A 262 -19.07 7.09 36.00
C HIS A 262 -20.46 7.73 35.81
N LEU A 263 -21.54 7.03 36.22
CA LEU A 263 -22.91 7.56 36.17
C LEU A 263 -23.12 8.67 37.18
N PHE A 264 -22.58 8.52 38.39
CA PHE A 264 -22.66 9.53 39.43
C PHE A 264 -21.97 10.83 39.00
N VAL A 265 -20.78 10.73 38.39
CA VAL A 265 -20.04 11.89 37.88
C VAL A 265 -20.85 12.62 36.79
N GLY A 266 -21.37 11.86 35.82
CA GLY A 266 -22.22 12.41 34.77
C GLY A 266 -23.47 13.10 35.31
N GLN A 267 -24.21 12.47 36.21
CA GLN A 267 -25.47 13.03 36.72
C GLN A 267 -25.27 14.23 37.64
N THR A 268 -24.18 14.24 38.42
CA THR A 268 -23.95 15.25 39.46
C THR A 268 -23.31 16.52 38.90
N PHE A 269 -22.33 16.38 38.01
CA PHE A 269 -21.50 17.50 37.58
C PHE A 269 -21.88 18.05 36.20
N GLN A 270 -22.51 17.26 35.32
CA GLN A 270 -22.96 17.72 33.99
C GLN A 270 -23.86 18.97 34.06
N PRO A 271 -24.84 19.08 34.99
CA PRO A 271 -25.66 20.29 35.11
C PRO A 271 -24.84 21.55 35.46
N SER A 272 -23.74 21.41 36.19
CA SER A 272 -22.84 22.51 36.52
C SER A 272 -22.02 22.98 35.32
N ALA A 273 -21.56 22.06 34.45
CA ALA A 273 -20.87 22.44 33.21
C ALA A 273 -21.79 23.15 32.21
N VAL A 274 -23.05 22.68 32.09
CA VAL A 274 -24.06 23.36 31.24
C VAL A 274 -24.32 24.78 31.74
N LYS A 275 -24.45 24.98 33.06
CA LYS A 275 -24.60 26.33 33.67
C LYS A 275 -23.38 27.21 33.46
N ALA A 276 -22.18 26.63 33.33
CA ALA A 276 -20.94 27.34 33.01
C ALA A 276 -20.75 27.60 31.50
N GLY A 277 -21.74 27.33 30.67
CA GLY A 277 -21.70 27.55 29.22
C GLY A 277 -20.91 26.48 28.44
N LYS A 278 -20.57 25.35 29.06
CA LYS A 278 -19.86 24.22 28.43
C LYS A 278 -20.86 23.14 28.05
N ILE A 279 -21.68 23.42 27.03
CA ILE A 279 -22.81 22.58 26.62
C ILE A 279 -22.34 21.34 25.85
N ASP A 280 -21.25 21.46 25.08
CA ASP A 280 -20.69 20.36 24.26
C ASP A 280 -19.75 19.41 25.02
N PHE A 281 -19.54 19.63 26.33
CA PHE A 281 -18.54 18.93 27.11
C PHE A 281 -19.19 17.84 27.99
N ASN A 282 -19.03 16.57 27.62
CA ASN A 282 -19.59 15.44 28.36
C ASN A 282 -18.65 15.02 29.51
N ILE A 283 -18.95 15.46 30.73
CA ILE A 283 -18.10 15.23 31.92
C ILE A 283 -17.96 13.74 32.21
N ARG A 284 -19.01 12.94 32.01
CA ARG A 284 -18.93 11.48 32.18
C ARG A 284 -17.89 10.89 31.23
N LEU A 285 -17.87 11.34 29.98
CA LEU A 285 -16.93 10.86 28.97
C LEU A 285 -15.49 11.27 29.30
N GLU A 286 -15.28 12.51 29.75
CA GLU A 286 -13.96 13.01 30.12
C GLU A 286 -13.42 12.35 31.39
N PHE A 287 -14.31 12.00 32.32
CA PHE A 287 -13.94 11.19 33.48
C PHE A 287 -13.49 9.78 33.07
N LEU A 288 -14.23 9.13 32.17
CA LEU A 288 -13.84 7.83 31.61
C LEU A 288 -12.51 7.93 30.83
N ARG A 289 -12.28 9.02 30.10
CA ARG A 289 -11.00 9.30 29.44
C ARG A 289 -9.85 9.39 30.44
N GLY A 290 -10.04 10.09 31.54
CA GLY A 290 -9.05 10.16 32.61
C GLY A 290 -8.67 8.78 33.14
N LEU A 291 -9.65 7.90 33.38
CA LEU A 291 -9.40 6.53 33.82
C LEU A 291 -8.67 5.68 32.77
N ILE A 292 -9.01 5.83 31.50
CA ILE A 292 -8.32 5.13 30.39
C ILE A 292 -6.89 5.64 30.22
N GLN A 293 -6.66 6.94 30.41
CA GLN A 293 -5.33 7.54 30.30
C GLN A 293 -4.33 6.92 31.29
N LEU A 294 -4.79 6.61 32.51
CA LEU A 294 -4.00 5.88 33.51
C LEU A 294 -3.55 4.48 33.02
N THR A 295 -4.36 3.85 32.19
CA THR A 295 -4.07 2.55 31.58
C THR A 295 -3.03 2.70 30.47
N ILE A 296 -3.17 3.74 29.64
CA ILE A 296 -2.23 4.06 28.54
C ILE A 296 -0.84 4.36 29.11
N GLU A 297 -0.76 5.15 30.17
CA GLU A 297 0.50 5.48 30.83
C GLU A 297 1.18 4.24 31.42
N LYS A 298 0.39 3.37 32.06
CA LYS A 298 0.92 2.10 32.58
C LYS A 298 1.44 1.18 31.46
N LEU A 299 0.68 1.04 30.37
CA LEU A 299 1.11 0.29 29.20
C LEU A 299 2.38 0.86 28.59
N ALA A 300 2.48 2.18 28.46
CA ALA A 300 3.66 2.85 27.90
C ALA A 300 4.93 2.57 28.72
N MET A 301 4.80 2.40 30.05
CA MET A 301 5.92 1.99 30.90
C MET A 301 6.32 0.53 30.71
N ASP A 302 5.34 -0.37 30.56
CA ASP A 302 5.59 -1.81 30.56
C ASP A 302 5.93 -2.36 29.16
N ILE A 303 5.55 -1.66 28.09
CA ILE A 303 5.63 -2.16 26.71
C ILE A 303 7.05 -2.48 26.26
N GLU A 304 8.06 -1.76 26.74
CA GLU A 304 9.46 -1.98 26.35
C GLU A 304 10.01 -3.30 26.92
N GLU A 305 9.57 -3.70 28.11
CA GLU A 305 9.96 -4.97 28.74
C GLU A 305 9.08 -6.12 28.25
N VAL A 306 7.77 -5.90 28.11
CA VAL A 306 6.81 -6.91 27.64
C VAL A 306 7.05 -7.28 26.17
N SER A 307 7.41 -6.33 25.30
CA SER A 307 7.71 -6.61 23.88
C SER A 307 8.92 -7.50 23.64
N ARG A 308 9.75 -7.74 24.66
CA ARG A 308 10.91 -8.63 24.58
C ARG A 308 10.53 -10.11 24.75
N ASP A 309 9.30 -10.41 25.19
CA ASP A 309 8.77 -11.76 25.35
C ASP A 309 7.45 -11.90 24.59
N GLU A 310 7.45 -12.73 23.54
CA GLU A 310 6.28 -12.94 22.66
C GLU A 310 5.04 -13.43 23.40
N ASN A 311 5.19 -14.25 24.46
CA ASN A 311 4.05 -14.78 25.20
C ASN A 311 3.43 -13.73 26.13
N LEU A 312 4.27 -12.91 26.78
CA LEU A 312 3.80 -11.80 27.60
C LEU A 312 3.11 -10.74 26.74
N PHE A 313 3.65 -10.46 25.55
CA PHE A 313 3.07 -9.51 24.62
C PHE A 313 1.71 -9.97 24.07
N ALA A 314 1.58 -11.25 23.68
CA ALA A 314 0.31 -11.80 23.22
C ALA A 314 -0.77 -11.78 24.32
N HIS A 315 -0.41 -12.18 25.55
CA HIS A 315 -1.33 -12.14 26.70
C HIS A 315 -1.76 -10.70 27.03
N LEU A 316 -0.83 -9.75 27.00
CA LEU A 316 -1.13 -8.32 27.17
C LEU A 316 -2.11 -7.82 26.10
N LEU A 317 -1.89 -8.19 24.84
CA LEU A 317 -2.76 -7.81 23.73
C LEU A 317 -4.19 -8.35 23.93
N ASP A 318 -4.34 -9.63 24.26
CA ASP A 318 -5.64 -10.26 24.48
C ASP A 318 -6.41 -9.59 25.63
N GLU A 319 -5.75 -9.32 26.76
CA GLU A 319 -6.35 -8.63 27.89
C GLU A 319 -6.68 -7.15 27.59
N THR A 320 -5.86 -6.48 26.76
CA THR A 320 -6.15 -5.12 26.28
C THR A 320 -7.43 -5.11 25.43
N LEU A 321 -7.58 -6.09 24.55
CA LEU A 321 -8.76 -6.23 23.68
C LEU A 321 -10.02 -6.54 24.49
N ALA A 322 -9.90 -7.41 25.51
CA ALA A 322 -11.00 -7.72 26.42
C ALA A 322 -11.44 -6.48 27.24
N PHE A 323 -10.47 -5.71 27.76
CA PHE A 323 -10.74 -4.46 28.46
C PHE A 323 -11.44 -3.43 27.56
N GLU A 324 -11.01 -3.30 26.30
CA GLU A 324 -11.63 -2.38 25.34
C GLU A 324 -13.08 -2.78 25.05
N ALA A 325 -13.35 -4.08 24.86
CA ALA A 325 -14.71 -4.60 24.68
C ALA A 325 -15.59 -4.28 25.90
N GLU A 326 -15.10 -4.50 27.12
CA GLU A 326 -15.84 -4.15 28.34
C GLU A 326 -16.12 -2.65 28.46
N ILE A 327 -15.16 -1.79 28.08
CA ILE A 327 -15.36 -0.34 28.07
C ILE A 327 -16.46 0.08 27.07
N LYS A 328 -16.47 -0.54 25.90
CA LYS A 328 -17.48 -0.28 24.86
C LYS A 328 -18.87 -0.70 25.32
N GLU A 329 -19.02 -1.96 25.71
CA GLU A 329 -20.33 -2.56 26.03
C GLU A 329 -20.94 -1.98 27.31
N ASN A 330 -20.14 -1.83 28.36
CA ASN A 330 -20.67 -1.43 29.68
C ASN A 330 -20.71 0.08 29.89
N PHE A 331 -19.88 0.86 29.18
CA PHE A 331 -19.74 2.31 29.43
C PHE A 331 -20.13 3.21 28.26
N GLY A 332 -20.37 2.66 27.06
CA GLY A 332 -20.79 3.42 25.89
C GLY A 332 -19.74 4.40 25.37
N TYR A 333 -18.46 4.02 25.43
CA TYR A 333 -17.34 4.86 25.03
C TYR A 333 -17.21 4.96 23.48
N PRO A 334 -17.01 6.15 22.87
CA PRO A 334 -17.01 6.34 21.40
C PRO A 334 -15.79 5.75 20.67
N THR A 335 -16.01 5.24 19.45
CA THR A 335 -15.11 4.43 18.59
C THR A 335 -13.97 5.16 17.85
N SER A 336 -13.53 6.35 18.28
CA SER A 336 -12.59 7.15 17.48
C SER A 336 -11.13 6.66 17.43
N PHE A 337 -10.70 5.68 18.23
CA PHE A 337 -9.34 5.09 18.20
C PHE A 337 -9.39 3.60 18.63
N PRO A 338 -8.61 2.65 18.04
CA PRO A 338 -9.08 1.77 16.95
C PRO A 338 -9.09 0.23 17.20
N ILE A 339 -9.94 -0.49 16.45
CA ILE A 339 -9.60 -1.75 15.72
C ILE A 339 -10.23 -1.66 14.31
N CYS A 340 -9.45 -1.95 13.26
CA CYS A 340 -9.68 -1.48 11.88
C CYS A 340 -10.81 -2.16 11.09
N ALA A 341 -11.39 -3.27 11.54
CA ALA A 341 -12.40 -4.00 10.76
C ALA A 341 -13.74 -3.25 10.65
N ASP A 342 -14.22 -2.64 11.74
CA ASP A 342 -15.49 -1.90 11.78
C ASP A 342 -15.44 -0.61 10.94
N LYS A 343 -14.24 -0.04 10.77
CA LYS A 343 -14.04 1.16 9.95
C LYS A 343 -14.23 0.87 8.46
N MET A 344 -13.94 -0.34 7.99
CA MET A 344 -14.09 -0.69 6.58
C MET A 344 -15.56 -0.75 6.15
N ASP A 345 -16.43 -1.33 6.98
CA ASP A 345 -17.87 -1.32 6.72
C ASP A 345 -18.43 0.09 6.80
N ALA A 346 -17.98 0.89 7.76
CA ALA A 346 -18.35 2.29 7.83
C ALA A 346 -17.91 3.09 6.59
N ILE A 347 -16.73 2.81 6.02
CA ILE A 347 -16.24 3.48 4.79
C ILE A 347 -17.05 3.07 3.57
N LEU A 348 -17.41 1.79 3.44
CA LEU A 348 -18.13 1.27 2.27
C LEU A 348 -19.63 1.62 2.29
N HIS A 349 -20.23 1.70 3.47
CA HIS A 349 -21.66 1.94 3.67
C HIS A 349 -21.99 3.38 4.08
N ALA A 350 -21.00 4.27 4.21
CA ALA A 350 -21.26 5.68 4.49
C ALA A 350 -22.09 6.32 3.38
N GLU A 351 -22.86 7.35 3.74
CA GLU A 351 -23.58 8.17 2.76
C GLU A 351 -22.60 8.72 1.72
N ASN A 352 -22.97 8.61 0.44
CA ASN A 352 -22.20 9.13 -0.69
C ASN A 352 -20.82 8.46 -0.93
N SER A 353 -20.57 7.27 -0.38
CA SER A 353 -19.30 6.54 -0.52
C SER A 353 -18.86 6.30 -1.97
N TRP A 354 -19.82 6.16 -2.88
CA TRP A 354 -19.57 5.87 -4.29
C TRP A 354 -19.61 7.11 -5.20
N ILE A 355 -19.81 8.30 -4.62
CA ILE A 355 -19.74 9.56 -5.36
C ILE A 355 -18.28 9.89 -5.64
N VAL A 356 -18.00 10.29 -6.88
CA VAL A 356 -16.67 10.74 -7.30
C VAL A 356 -16.32 12.08 -6.63
N ILE A 357 -15.08 12.21 -6.17
CA ILE A 357 -14.57 13.46 -5.58
C ILE A 357 -14.58 14.58 -6.63
N ASP A 358 -14.77 15.83 -6.20
CA ASP A 358 -14.97 16.97 -7.10
C ASP A 358 -13.82 17.08 -8.14
N PRO A 359 -14.12 17.03 -9.46
CA PRO A 359 -13.12 17.11 -10.53
C PRO A 359 -12.24 18.36 -10.46
N ASN A 360 -12.71 19.44 -9.83
CA ASN A 360 -11.94 20.69 -9.75
C ASN A 360 -10.70 20.61 -8.84
N THR A 361 -10.46 19.47 -8.17
CA THR A 361 -9.34 19.28 -7.24
C THR A 361 -8.28 18.29 -7.73
N LEU A 362 -8.54 17.51 -8.78
CA LEU A 362 -7.68 16.42 -9.28
C LEU A 362 -7.67 16.42 -10.81
N ASP A 363 -6.64 15.81 -11.41
CA ASP A 363 -6.50 15.66 -12.87
C ASP A 363 -7.80 15.10 -13.48
N ASP A 364 -8.35 15.74 -14.52
CA ASP A 364 -9.69 15.46 -15.10
C ASP A 364 -9.87 13.98 -15.53
N ASP A 365 -8.76 13.28 -15.69
CA ASP A 365 -8.61 11.91 -16.16
C ASP A 365 -8.95 10.84 -15.12
N LEU A 366 -8.94 11.14 -13.81
CA LEU A 366 -9.20 10.17 -12.74
C LEU A 366 -10.58 10.35 -12.12
N LYS A 367 -11.37 9.27 -12.08
CA LYS A 367 -12.68 9.25 -11.42
C LYS A 367 -12.57 8.50 -10.09
N ILE A 368 -12.29 9.21 -9.00
CA ILE A 368 -11.98 8.60 -7.68
C ILE A 368 -13.23 8.57 -6.78
N PRO A 369 -13.75 7.39 -6.40
CA PRO A 369 -14.85 7.27 -5.44
C PRO A 369 -14.39 7.62 -4.01
N LYS A 370 -15.23 8.32 -3.24
CA LYS A 370 -14.95 8.71 -1.85
C LYS A 370 -14.55 7.56 -0.93
N CYS A 371 -15.07 6.35 -1.14
CA CYS A 371 -14.69 5.17 -0.34
C CYS A 371 -13.23 4.77 -0.55
N ALA A 372 -12.74 4.83 -1.79
CA ALA A 372 -11.38 4.48 -2.15
C ALA A 372 -10.39 5.50 -1.58
N ASP A 373 -10.73 6.79 -1.67
CA ASP A 373 -9.97 7.88 -1.06
C ASP A 373 -9.87 7.75 0.46
N LYS A 374 -11.01 7.60 1.15
CA LYS A 374 -11.04 7.37 2.61
C LYS A 374 -10.25 6.13 3.03
N PHE A 375 -10.28 5.08 2.21
CA PHE A 375 -9.52 3.87 2.46
C PHE A 375 -8.01 4.12 2.32
N VAL A 376 -7.57 4.84 1.29
CA VAL A 376 -6.17 5.25 1.14
C VAL A 376 -5.72 6.13 2.31
N CYS A 377 -6.52 7.13 2.71
CA CYS A 377 -6.21 7.96 3.89
C CYS A 377 -6.10 7.14 5.19
N LEU A 378 -6.90 6.07 5.33
CA LEU A 378 -6.77 5.14 6.46
C LEU A 378 -5.40 4.43 6.43
N LEU A 379 -4.98 3.95 5.26
CA LEU A 379 -3.67 3.31 5.09
C LEU A 379 -2.53 4.29 5.37
N GLU A 380 -2.62 5.53 4.91
CA GLU A 380 -1.65 6.60 5.22
C GLU A 380 -1.57 6.88 6.72
N ALA A 381 -2.72 6.98 7.39
CA ALA A 381 -2.76 7.17 8.83
C ALA A 381 -2.17 5.98 9.61
N ILE A 382 -2.22 4.76 9.06
CA ILE A 382 -1.51 3.60 9.63
C ILE A 382 -0.01 3.75 9.39
N LYS A 383 0.40 4.06 8.15
CA LYS A 383 1.79 4.31 7.76
C LYS A 383 2.46 5.35 8.66
N ASP A 384 1.85 6.53 8.82
CA ASP A 384 2.41 7.62 9.61
C ASP A 384 2.66 7.23 11.08
N ARG A 385 1.87 6.29 11.62
CA ARG A 385 2.03 5.80 13.00
C ARG A 385 3.23 4.88 13.16
N TYR A 386 3.48 3.98 12.21
CA TYR A 386 4.60 3.05 12.33
C TYR A 386 5.88 3.56 11.65
N TYR A 387 5.79 4.55 10.76
CA TYR A 387 6.94 5.13 10.04
C TYR A 387 8.04 5.63 11.00
N SER A 388 7.64 6.20 12.14
CA SER A 388 8.55 6.73 13.16
C SER A 388 9.17 5.66 14.08
N LEU A 389 8.75 4.39 13.96
CA LEU A 389 9.29 3.31 14.78
C LEU A 389 10.73 3.01 14.37
N ILE A 390 11.62 2.88 15.36
CA ILE A 390 13.06 2.74 15.14
C ILE A 390 13.42 1.33 14.65
N GLN A 391 12.65 0.31 15.03
CA GLN A 391 12.94 -1.09 14.71
C GLN A 391 12.15 -1.56 13.47
N PRO A 392 12.82 -2.06 12.41
CA PRO A 392 12.18 -2.56 11.20
C PRO A 392 11.19 -3.71 11.46
N GLY A 393 11.44 -4.57 12.46
CA GLY A 393 10.56 -5.69 12.80
C GLY A 393 9.14 -5.25 13.18
N HIS A 394 9.01 -4.18 13.99
CA HIS A 394 7.70 -3.63 14.34
C HIS A 394 7.02 -2.96 13.13
N GLN A 395 7.78 -2.27 12.28
CA GLN A 395 7.24 -1.70 11.04
C GLN A 395 6.68 -2.80 10.13
N LEU A 396 7.33 -3.97 10.06
CA LEU A 396 6.85 -5.12 9.28
C LEU A 396 5.53 -5.70 9.84
N GLN A 397 5.31 -5.70 11.15
CA GLN A 397 4.04 -6.14 11.74
C GLN A 397 2.87 -5.22 11.35
N PHE A 398 3.09 -3.91 11.36
CA PHE A 398 2.07 -2.96 10.90
C PHE A 398 1.86 -3.00 9.38
N LEU A 399 2.93 -3.25 8.62
CA LEU A 399 2.83 -3.50 7.18
C LEU A 399 1.97 -4.74 6.90
N ASP A 400 2.15 -5.84 7.63
CA ASP A 400 1.31 -7.04 7.50
C ASP A 400 -0.18 -6.72 7.75
N LEU A 401 -0.48 -5.87 8.73
CA LEU A 401 -1.84 -5.37 8.94
C LEU A 401 -2.37 -4.56 7.73
N GLN A 402 -1.56 -3.65 7.16
CA GLN A 402 -1.95 -2.91 5.95
C GLN A 402 -2.24 -3.85 4.77
N LEU A 403 -1.38 -4.86 4.56
CA LEU A 403 -1.56 -5.84 3.49
C LEU A 403 -2.87 -6.64 3.66
N LYS A 404 -3.19 -7.06 4.89
CA LYS A 404 -4.46 -7.71 5.22
C LYS A 404 -5.67 -6.81 4.96
N LEU A 405 -5.59 -5.53 5.34
CA LEU A 405 -6.66 -4.56 5.07
C LEU A 405 -6.86 -4.33 3.56
N ILE A 406 -5.79 -4.27 2.78
CA ILE A 406 -5.88 -4.15 1.32
C ILE A 406 -6.59 -5.37 0.72
N ASP A 407 -6.23 -6.58 1.16
CA ASP A 407 -6.90 -7.80 0.69
C ASP A 407 -8.38 -7.86 1.08
N ASP A 408 -8.71 -7.49 2.33
CA ASP A 408 -10.09 -7.42 2.81
C ASP A 408 -10.92 -6.40 2.03
N PHE A 409 -10.36 -5.22 1.75
CA PHE A 409 -11.02 -4.19 0.96
C PHE A 409 -11.33 -4.70 -0.44
N ARG A 410 -10.33 -5.30 -1.11
CA ARG A 410 -10.49 -5.93 -2.42
C ARG A 410 -11.59 -6.99 -2.41
N ARG A 411 -11.59 -7.93 -1.45
CA ARG A 411 -12.62 -8.97 -1.33
C ARG A 411 -14.02 -8.38 -1.19
N ARG A 412 -14.18 -7.33 -0.39
CA ARG A 412 -15.46 -6.64 -0.21
C ARG A 412 -15.92 -5.93 -1.48
N LEU A 413 -15.02 -5.26 -2.21
CA LEU A 413 -15.36 -4.66 -3.52
C LEU A 413 -15.90 -5.72 -4.49
N VAL A 414 -15.25 -6.88 -4.56
CA VAL A 414 -15.67 -8.00 -5.41
C VAL A 414 -17.01 -8.57 -4.96
N GLN A 415 -17.25 -8.70 -3.64
CA GLN A 415 -18.53 -9.15 -3.08
C GLN A 415 -19.67 -8.18 -3.40
N LEU A 416 -19.44 -6.87 -3.25
CA LEU A 416 -20.44 -5.84 -3.58
C LEU A 416 -20.83 -5.87 -5.05
N HIS A 417 -19.86 -6.09 -5.94
CA HIS A 417 -20.13 -6.30 -7.36
C HIS A 417 -20.91 -7.60 -7.61
N SER A 418 -20.44 -8.72 -7.04
CA SER A 418 -21.02 -10.06 -7.26
C SER A 418 -22.47 -10.16 -6.76
N ASN A 419 -22.79 -9.45 -5.68
CA ASN A 419 -24.14 -9.37 -5.11
C ASN A 419 -25.04 -8.37 -5.85
N GLY A 420 -24.51 -7.64 -6.83
CA GLY A 420 -25.27 -6.63 -7.59
C GLY A 420 -25.66 -5.39 -6.79
N VAL A 421 -25.03 -5.17 -5.62
CA VAL A 421 -25.31 -3.99 -4.76
C VAL A 421 -24.75 -2.74 -5.42
N ILE A 422 -23.56 -2.85 -6.01
CA ILE A 422 -22.87 -1.75 -6.69
C ILE A 422 -22.55 -2.18 -8.13
N GLU A 423 -22.75 -1.27 -9.08
CA GLU A 423 -22.40 -1.50 -10.48
C GLU A 423 -20.88 -1.64 -10.69
N SER A 424 -20.47 -2.24 -11.80
CA SER A 424 -19.06 -2.52 -12.08
C SER A 424 -18.18 -1.27 -12.18
N ILE A 425 -18.72 -0.14 -12.67
CA ILE A 425 -17.93 1.06 -12.99
C ILE A 425 -17.37 1.74 -11.73
N PRO A 426 -18.17 2.05 -10.68
CA PRO A 426 -17.63 2.57 -9.42
C PRO A 426 -16.59 1.64 -8.77
N ILE A 427 -16.80 0.33 -8.85
CA ILE A 427 -15.85 -0.67 -8.34
C ILE A 427 -14.53 -0.62 -9.12
N LEU A 428 -14.58 -0.60 -10.44
CA LEU A 428 -13.41 -0.48 -11.32
C LEU A 428 -12.60 0.79 -11.03
N ASN A 429 -13.27 1.92 -10.85
CA ASN A 429 -12.63 3.18 -10.49
C ASN A 429 -11.96 3.13 -9.11
N ALA A 430 -12.61 2.51 -8.11
CA ALA A 430 -12.01 2.31 -6.78
C ALA A 430 -10.76 1.42 -6.84
N ILE A 431 -10.86 0.27 -7.53
CA ILE A 431 -9.73 -0.66 -7.72
C ILE A 431 -8.58 0.05 -8.44
N ASN A 432 -8.87 0.79 -9.52
CA ASN A 432 -7.85 1.49 -10.29
C ASN A 432 -7.10 2.53 -9.46
N TYR A 433 -7.83 3.34 -8.68
CA TYR A 433 -7.22 4.34 -7.81
C TYR A 433 -6.31 3.69 -6.75
N VAL A 434 -6.82 2.70 -6.01
CA VAL A 434 -6.02 2.01 -4.98
C VAL A 434 -4.80 1.32 -5.61
N LYS A 435 -4.95 0.68 -6.76
CA LYS A 435 -3.83 0.07 -7.49
C LYS A 435 -2.76 1.09 -7.86
N MET A 436 -3.14 2.25 -8.39
CA MET A 436 -2.19 3.31 -8.74
C MET A 436 -1.42 3.82 -7.52
N VAL A 437 -2.13 4.11 -6.42
CA VAL A 437 -1.53 4.55 -5.16
C VAL A 437 -0.56 3.51 -4.60
N LEU A 438 -0.95 2.23 -4.57
CA LEU A 438 -0.07 1.16 -4.07
C LEU A 438 1.15 0.93 -4.95
N SER A 439 1.02 1.11 -6.26
CA SER A 439 2.15 1.01 -7.20
C SER A 439 3.15 2.14 -6.93
N GLU A 440 2.67 3.38 -6.76
CA GLU A 440 3.50 4.54 -6.42
C GLU A 440 4.15 4.39 -5.03
N TRP A 441 3.39 3.92 -4.04
CA TRP A 441 3.93 3.61 -2.72
C TRP A 441 4.98 2.50 -2.78
N GLY A 442 4.82 1.55 -3.68
CA GLY A 442 5.80 0.49 -3.90
C GLY A 442 7.18 0.98 -4.34
N GLU A 443 7.24 2.13 -5.00
CA GLU A 443 8.48 2.77 -5.45
C GLU A 443 9.11 3.67 -4.36
N ASN A 444 8.39 3.96 -3.28
CA ASN A 444 8.90 4.81 -2.21
C ASN A 444 10.00 4.12 -1.39
N ILE A 445 11.03 4.90 -1.07
CA ILE A 445 12.23 4.47 -0.32
C ILE A 445 11.85 3.72 0.96
N HIS A 446 10.85 4.19 1.70
CA HIS A 446 10.38 3.56 2.93
C HIS A 446 9.95 2.10 2.71
N TYR A 447 9.09 1.86 1.73
CA TYR A 447 8.56 0.51 1.45
C TYR A 447 9.61 -0.38 0.80
N LEU A 448 10.53 0.18 0.01
CA LEU A 448 11.71 -0.56 -0.50
C LEU A 448 12.62 -1.02 0.64
N HIS A 449 12.81 -0.19 1.68
CA HIS A 449 13.56 -0.59 2.88
C HIS A 449 12.84 -1.70 3.65
N LEU A 450 11.52 -1.65 3.78
CA LEU A 450 10.74 -2.71 4.41
C LEU A 450 10.81 -4.01 3.60
N HIS A 451 10.76 -3.95 2.27
CA HIS A 451 10.98 -5.12 1.42
C HIS A 451 12.37 -5.73 1.67
N ALA A 452 13.42 -4.90 1.68
CA ALA A 452 14.78 -5.35 1.95
C ALA A 452 14.94 -5.95 3.36
N ALA A 453 14.24 -5.39 4.36
CA ALA A 453 14.22 -5.93 5.72
C ALA A 453 13.49 -7.28 5.82
N LEU A 454 12.46 -7.50 5.01
CA LEU A 454 11.67 -8.73 4.98
C LEU A 454 12.40 -9.87 4.25
N VAL A 455 12.96 -9.60 3.08
CA VAL A 455 13.57 -10.62 2.20
C VAL A 455 15.06 -10.82 2.50
N GLY A 456 15.71 -9.84 3.14
CA GLY A 456 17.12 -9.86 3.47
C GLY A 456 18.02 -9.50 2.28
N PRO A 457 19.35 -9.42 2.50
CA PRO A 457 20.32 -8.90 1.52
C PRO A 457 20.58 -9.83 0.32
N ASN A 458 20.04 -11.05 0.32
CA ASN A 458 20.29 -12.07 -0.70
C ASN A 458 19.14 -12.22 -1.71
N ALA A 459 18.20 -11.27 -1.76
CA ALA A 459 17.10 -11.29 -2.72
C ALA A 459 17.63 -11.19 -4.17
N GLU A 460 17.19 -12.08 -5.06
CA GLU A 460 17.59 -12.07 -6.48
C GLU A 460 16.97 -10.89 -7.25
N GLU A 461 15.85 -10.33 -6.77
CA GLU A 461 15.11 -9.22 -7.40
C GLU A 461 14.67 -8.18 -6.35
N VAL A 462 14.75 -6.89 -6.72
CA VAL A 462 14.23 -5.77 -5.91
C VAL A 462 12.77 -5.57 -6.29
N ASN A 463 11.86 -6.10 -5.48
CA ASN A 463 10.42 -5.99 -5.67
C ASN A 463 9.78 -5.06 -4.63
N SER A 464 8.52 -4.70 -4.86
CA SER A 464 7.71 -3.94 -3.91
C SER A 464 7.05 -4.87 -2.89
N VAL A 465 6.88 -4.41 -1.65
CA VAL A 465 6.03 -5.10 -0.65
C VAL A 465 4.55 -5.19 -1.08
N PHE A 466 4.12 -4.37 -2.05
CA PHE A 466 2.75 -4.34 -2.56
C PHE A 466 2.54 -5.14 -3.87
N GLU A 467 3.58 -5.82 -4.38
CA GLU A 467 3.53 -6.55 -5.66
C GLU A 467 2.33 -7.51 -5.74
N HIS A 468 2.16 -8.36 -4.71
CA HIS A 468 1.05 -9.31 -4.68
C HIS A 468 -0.33 -8.61 -4.62
N PRO A 469 -0.62 -7.69 -3.67
CA PRO A 469 -1.88 -6.93 -3.68
C PRO A 469 -2.17 -6.21 -5.01
N VAL A 470 -1.16 -5.61 -5.64
CA VAL A 470 -1.29 -4.92 -6.94
C VAL A 470 -1.67 -5.91 -8.02
N SER A 471 -1.04 -7.09 -8.06
CA SER A 471 -1.35 -8.15 -9.02
C SER A 471 -2.80 -8.66 -8.89
N GLU A 472 -3.31 -8.80 -7.66
CA GLU A 472 -4.69 -9.20 -7.38
C GLU A 472 -5.70 -8.13 -7.82
N LEU A 473 -5.41 -6.85 -7.58
CA LEU A 473 -6.24 -5.73 -8.05
C LEU A 473 -6.24 -5.63 -9.58
N GLU A 474 -5.09 -5.86 -10.23
CA GLU A 474 -4.96 -5.90 -11.69
C GLU A 474 -5.76 -7.05 -12.29
N HIS A 475 -5.71 -8.24 -11.69
CA HIS A 475 -6.52 -9.39 -12.12
C HIS A 475 -8.02 -9.05 -12.16
N TRP A 476 -8.55 -8.52 -11.06
CA TRP A 476 -9.96 -8.10 -10.99
C TRP A 476 -10.29 -6.94 -11.93
N THR A 477 -9.35 -6.01 -12.15
CA THR A 477 -9.51 -4.96 -13.17
C THR A 477 -9.75 -5.59 -14.55
N GLN A 478 -8.90 -6.54 -14.95
CA GLN A 478 -9.00 -7.19 -16.26
C GLN A 478 -10.31 -7.98 -16.42
N GLU A 479 -10.71 -8.72 -15.38
CA GLU A 479 -11.95 -9.50 -15.40
C GLU A 479 -13.20 -8.60 -15.52
N LEU A 480 -13.29 -7.58 -14.68
CA LEU A 480 -14.43 -6.65 -14.68
C LEU A 480 -14.51 -5.84 -15.97
N LEU A 481 -13.38 -5.37 -16.52
CA LEU A 481 -13.33 -4.68 -17.81
C LEU A 481 -13.79 -5.59 -18.96
N LYS A 482 -13.36 -6.85 -18.96
CA LYS A 482 -13.79 -7.83 -19.96
C LYS A 482 -15.29 -8.07 -19.89
N ASN A 483 -15.85 -8.22 -18.69
CA ASN A 483 -17.29 -8.43 -18.49
C ASN A 483 -18.09 -7.20 -18.92
N LEU A 484 -17.64 -6.00 -18.54
CA LEU A 484 -18.27 -4.73 -18.92
C LEU A 484 -18.29 -4.54 -20.44
N ALA A 485 -17.14 -4.73 -21.10
CA ALA A 485 -17.04 -4.63 -22.56
C ALA A 485 -17.90 -5.68 -23.27
N THR A 486 -17.92 -6.92 -22.77
CA THR A 486 -18.73 -7.99 -23.37
C THR A 486 -20.23 -7.71 -23.26
N LYS A 487 -20.70 -7.18 -22.12
CA LYS A 487 -22.10 -6.76 -21.95
C LYS A 487 -22.46 -5.65 -22.95
N ALA A 488 -21.61 -4.64 -23.08
CA ALA A 488 -21.78 -3.56 -24.04
C ALA A 488 -21.83 -4.07 -25.49
N VAL A 489 -20.91 -4.94 -25.88
CA VAL A 489 -20.89 -5.50 -27.24
C VAL A 489 -22.11 -6.38 -27.50
N ASN A 490 -22.59 -7.15 -26.52
CA ASN A 490 -23.81 -7.95 -26.70
C ASN A 490 -25.05 -7.10 -26.98
N GLU A 491 -25.16 -5.92 -26.37
CA GLU A 491 -26.23 -4.97 -26.66
C GLU A 491 -26.13 -4.43 -28.09
N ILE A 492 -24.92 -4.05 -28.52
CA ILE A 492 -24.64 -3.60 -29.90
C ILE A 492 -24.97 -4.73 -30.90
N LYS A 493 -24.56 -5.98 -30.59
CA LYS A 493 -24.86 -7.16 -31.41
C LYS A 493 -26.36 -7.37 -31.57
N ALA A 494 -27.13 -7.27 -30.49
CA ALA A 494 -28.59 -7.41 -30.54
C ALA A 494 -29.23 -6.35 -31.46
N LYS A 495 -28.71 -5.13 -31.45
CA LYS A 495 -29.18 -4.02 -32.30
C LYS A 495 -28.67 -4.05 -33.74
N SER A 496 -27.69 -4.90 -34.05
CA SER A 496 -27.19 -5.11 -35.42
C SER A 496 -28.01 -6.09 -36.26
N MET A 497 -29.02 -6.76 -35.69
CA MET A 497 -29.76 -7.85 -36.35
C MET A 497 -30.33 -7.48 -37.72
N ALA A 498 -31.00 -6.32 -37.84
CA ALA A 498 -31.59 -5.87 -39.09
C ALA A 498 -30.52 -5.60 -40.15
N TYR A 499 -29.46 -4.88 -39.79
CA TYR A 499 -28.33 -4.55 -40.65
C TYR A 499 -27.69 -5.79 -41.31
N ARG A 500 -27.56 -6.88 -40.55
CA ARG A 500 -26.95 -8.12 -41.07
C ARG A 500 -27.77 -8.84 -42.14
N HIS A 501 -29.05 -8.54 -42.24
CA HIS A 501 -29.99 -9.15 -43.18
C HIS A 501 -30.44 -8.19 -44.29
N ASP A 502 -29.77 -7.05 -44.44
CA ASP A 502 -29.99 -6.19 -45.58
C ASP A 502 -29.71 -6.92 -46.90
N GLY A 503 -30.29 -6.41 -47.98
CA GLY A 503 -30.14 -6.96 -49.32
C GLY A 503 -28.76 -6.76 -49.95
N TRP A 504 -27.66 -7.05 -49.24
CA TRP A 504 -26.27 -6.88 -49.70
C TRP A 504 -25.96 -7.45 -51.10
N PRO A 505 -26.50 -8.61 -51.53
CA PRO A 505 -26.27 -9.14 -52.87
C PRO A 505 -27.05 -8.40 -53.98
N ASN A 506 -28.14 -7.72 -53.61
CA ASN A 506 -29.11 -7.12 -54.52
C ASN A 506 -29.22 -5.60 -54.31
N MET A 507 -28.25 -4.98 -53.63
CA MET A 507 -28.26 -3.53 -53.42
C MET A 507 -28.21 -2.81 -54.77
N PRO A 508 -29.06 -1.80 -54.98
CA PRO A 508 -29.11 -1.06 -56.22
C PRO A 508 -27.79 -0.31 -56.46
N GLU A 509 -27.40 -0.19 -57.72
CA GLU A 509 -26.25 0.63 -58.08
C GLU A 509 -26.47 2.07 -57.65
N GLN A 510 -25.46 2.62 -56.99
CA GLN A 510 -25.56 3.94 -56.43
C GLN A 510 -25.39 5.00 -57.52
N ASN A 511 -26.35 5.93 -57.57
CA ASN A 511 -26.28 7.05 -58.48
C ASN A 511 -25.11 7.94 -58.09
N SER A 512 -24.18 8.18 -59.02
CA SER A 512 -22.97 8.99 -58.78
C SER A 512 -23.25 10.45 -58.43
N ARG A 513 -24.51 10.90 -58.51
CA ARG A 513 -24.99 12.22 -58.09
C ARG A 513 -25.50 12.27 -56.65
N GLU A 514 -25.72 11.13 -56.00
CA GLU A 514 -26.27 11.05 -54.65
C GLU A 514 -25.18 10.68 -53.64
N PRO A 515 -25.04 11.43 -52.53
CA PRO A 515 -24.09 11.07 -51.50
C PRO A 515 -24.52 9.77 -50.81
N PHE A 516 -23.54 8.98 -50.39
CA PHE A 516 -23.81 7.88 -49.46
C PHE A 516 -24.47 8.42 -48.18
N ILE A 517 -25.44 7.66 -47.69
CA ILE A 517 -26.06 7.83 -46.37
C ILE A 517 -25.87 6.55 -45.57
N LEU A 518 -25.92 6.66 -44.25
CA LEU A 518 -25.87 5.49 -43.37
C LEU A 518 -27.05 4.55 -43.69
N SER A 519 -26.77 3.25 -43.80
CA SER A 519 -27.82 2.24 -43.96
C SER A 519 -28.88 2.38 -42.86
N PRO A 520 -30.17 2.57 -43.19
CA PRO A 520 -31.21 2.82 -42.17
C PRO A 520 -31.31 1.73 -41.10
N SER A 521 -31.08 0.48 -41.49
CA SER A 521 -31.04 -0.71 -40.64
C SER A 521 -29.89 -0.71 -39.62
N ALA A 522 -28.83 0.08 -39.86
CA ALA A 522 -27.68 0.24 -38.96
C ALA A 522 -27.90 1.30 -37.88
N GLY A 523 -28.92 2.15 -38.02
CA GLY A 523 -29.15 3.31 -37.15
C GLY A 523 -29.23 2.96 -35.67
N GLU A 524 -30.00 1.92 -35.30
CA GLU A 524 -30.13 1.49 -33.91
C GLU A 524 -28.80 0.99 -33.32
N MET A 525 -28.01 0.25 -34.09
CA MET A 525 -26.71 -0.27 -33.67
C MET A 525 -25.74 0.89 -33.35
N PHE A 526 -25.64 1.88 -34.25
CA PHE A 526 -24.75 3.02 -34.05
C PHE A 526 -25.22 3.94 -32.94
N GLN A 527 -26.53 4.15 -32.79
CA GLN A 527 -27.07 4.97 -31.70
C GLN A 527 -26.74 4.37 -30.34
N VAL A 528 -26.94 3.06 -30.16
CA VAL A 528 -26.57 2.37 -28.92
C VAL A 528 -25.06 2.43 -28.67
N MET A 529 -24.25 2.24 -29.71
CA MET A 529 -22.79 2.34 -29.61
C MET A 529 -22.32 3.72 -29.14
N VAL A 530 -22.89 4.81 -29.71
CA VAL A 530 -22.60 6.19 -29.29
C VAL A 530 -22.94 6.39 -27.81
N THR A 531 -24.13 5.97 -27.39
CA THR A 531 -24.60 6.14 -26.01
C THR A 531 -23.71 5.38 -25.01
N ILE A 532 -23.35 4.13 -25.31
CA ILE A 532 -22.48 3.32 -24.46
C ILE A 532 -21.10 3.96 -24.34
N LEU A 533 -20.47 4.32 -25.46
CA LEU A 533 -19.12 4.88 -25.46
C LEU A 533 -19.06 6.23 -24.73
N HIS A 534 -20.05 7.10 -24.94
CA HIS A 534 -20.15 8.37 -24.23
C HIS A 534 -20.34 8.17 -22.71
N ASN A 535 -21.20 7.23 -22.30
CA ASN A 535 -21.39 6.94 -20.88
C ASN A 535 -20.11 6.39 -20.24
N PHE A 536 -19.39 5.50 -20.93
CA PHE A 536 -18.13 4.95 -20.44
C PHE A 536 -17.04 6.00 -20.33
N GLU A 537 -16.91 6.90 -21.31
CA GLU A 537 -15.93 7.99 -21.26
C GLU A 537 -16.17 8.95 -20.08
N ARG A 538 -17.44 9.25 -19.76
CA ARG A 538 -17.78 10.14 -18.65
C ARG A 538 -17.61 9.51 -17.27
N THR A 539 -17.76 8.19 -17.16
CA THR A 539 -17.87 7.50 -15.87
C THR A 539 -16.64 6.69 -15.49
N LEU A 540 -15.88 6.16 -16.45
CA LEU A 540 -14.61 5.50 -16.19
C LEU A 540 -13.46 6.51 -16.12
N SER A 541 -12.44 6.17 -15.34
CA SER A 541 -11.14 6.85 -15.45
C SER A 541 -10.55 6.65 -16.87
N ALA A 542 -9.84 7.65 -17.39
CA ALA A 542 -9.39 7.69 -18.79
C ALA A 542 -8.53 6.47 -19.17
N ASN A 543 -7.68 6.00 -18.26
CA ASN A 543 -6.87 4.80 -18.46
C ASN A 543 -7.73 3.53 -18.63
N LEU A 544 -8.78 3.36 -17.81
CA LEU A 544 -9.73 2.26 -17.91
C LEU A 544 -10.59 2.35 -19.17
N PHE A 545 -11.06 3.55 -19.52
CA PHE A 545 -11.81 3.78 -20.75
C PHE A 545 -11.01 3.37 -21.98
N ASN A 546 -9.74 3.77 -22.07
CA ASN A 546 -8.86 3.42 -23.19
C ASN A 546 -8.61 1.91 -23.34
N VAL A 547 -8.59 1.16 -22.24
CA VAL A 547 -8.52 -0.31 -22.28
C VAL A 547 -9.86 -0.90 -22.72
N THR A 548 -10.96 -0.44 -22.13
CA THR A 548 -12.32 -0.86 -22.47
C THR A 548 -12.64 -0.66 -23.95
N LEU A 549 -12.30 0.52 -24.49
CA LEU A 549 -12.48 0.90 -25.89
C LEU A 549 -11.78 -0.10 -26.82
N ARG A 550 -10.56 -0.51 -26.50
CA ARG A 550 -9.78 -1.49 -27.28
C ARG A 550 -10.41 -2.89 -27.23
N ILE A 551 -10.94 -3.31 -26.07
CA ILE A 551 -11.63 -4.59 -25.93
C ILE A 551 -12.93 -4.58 -26.75
N ILE A 552 -13.74 -3.52 -26.63
CA ILE A 552 -14.97 -3.33 -27.41
C ILE A 552 -14.67 -3.37 -28.91
N ALA A 553 -13.69 -2.58 -29.37
CA ALA A 553 -13.34 -2.51 -30.77
C ALA A 553 -12.92 -3.87 -31.33
N LYS A 554 -12.06 -4.61 -30.59
CA LYS A 554 -11.67 -5.97 -30.98
C LYS A 554 -12.85 -6.92 -31.09
N GLN A 555 -13.76 -6.92 -30.12
CA GLN A 555 -14.93 -7.79 -30.14
C GLN A 555 -15.90 -7.45 -31.28
N ILE A 556 -16.03 -6.16 -31.63
CA ILE A 556 -16.82 -5.70 -32.78
C ILE A 556 -16.13 -6.10 -34.09
N ASP A 557 -14.81 -5.91 -34.19
CA ASP A 557 -14.00 -6.29 -35.35
C ASP A 557 -14.14 -7.79 -35.67
N ASP A 558 -14.04 -8.63 -34.64
CA ASP A 558 -14.28 -10.07 -34.73
C ASP A 558 -15.74 -10.39 -35.13
N TYR A 559 -16.71 -9.75 -34.47
CA TYR A 559 -18.13 -10.01 -34.72
C TYR A 559 -18.58 -9.61 -36.13
N ILE A 560 -18.19 -8.44 -36.63
CA ILE A 560 -18.59 -7.97 -37.96
C ILE A 560 -17.96 -8.85 -39.04
N LEU A 561 -16.72 -9.33 -38.85
CA LEU A 561 -16.16 -10.30 -39.78
C LEU A 561 -16.99 -11.59 -39.79
N ASP A 562 -17.13 -12.23 -38.63
CA ASP A 562 -17.66 -13.59 -38.54
C ASP A 562 -19.18 -13.65 -38.79
N SER A 563 -19.91 -12.69 -38.23
CA SER A 563 -21.39 -12.72 -38.22
C SER A 563 -22.04 -11.92 -39.33
N MET A 564 -21.28 -11.06 -40.02
CA MET A 564 -21.78 -10.16 -41.05
C MET A 564 -21.08 -10.39 -42.40
N VAL A 565 -19.76 -10.25 -42.49
CA VAL A 565 -19.03 -10.42 -43.77
C VAL A 565 -19.08 -11.88 -44.25
N MET A 566 -18.73 -12.83 -43.39
CA MET A 566 -18.65 -14.25 -43.79
C MET A 566 -20.01 -14.88 -44.09
N ASN A 567 -21.08 -14.34 -43.53
CA ASN A 567 -22.44 -14.86 -43.67
C ASN A 567 -23.25 -14.21 -44.81
N ASN A 568 -22.70 -13.22 -45.51
CA ASN A 568 -23.38 -12.51 -46.58
C ASN A 568 -22.64 -12.61 -47.91
N LYS A 569 -23.38 -12.36 -49.00
CA LYS A 569 -22.80 -12.08 -50.33
C LYS A 569 -22.96 -10.59 -50.64
N PHE A 570 -22.02 -10.01 -51.37
CA PHE A 570 -21.99 -8.58 -51.67
C PHE A 570 -21.98 -8.34 -53.17
N SER A 571 -22.91 -7.51 -53.66
CA SER A 571 -22.73 -6.83 -54.94
C SER A 571 -21.66 -5.75 -54.82
N PRO A 572 -21.07 -5.25 -55.94
CA PRO A 572 -20.17 -4.10 -55.89
C PRO A 572 -20.78 -2.89 -55.18
N ALA A 573 -22.08 -2.63 -55.37
CA ALA A 573 -22.80 -1.58 -54.67
C ALA A 573 -22.96 -1.87 -53.16
N GLY A 574 -23.30 -3.11 -52.79
CA GLY A 574 -23.40 -3.53 -51.39
C GLY A 574 -22.06 -3.47 -50.66
N ALA A 575 -20.96 -3.86 -51.31
CA ALA A 575 -19.60 -3.74 -50.78
C ALA A 575 -19.21 -2.28 -50.56
N ALA A 576 -19.61 -1.38 -51.47
CA ALA A 576 -19.36 0.05 -51.34
C ALA A 576 -20.17 0.68 -50.19
N GLN A 577 -21.44 0.31 -50.02
CA GLN A 577 -22.28 0.75 -48.91
C GLN A 577 -21.75 0.26 -47.55
N PHE A 578 -21.36 -1.02 -47.46
CA PHE A 578 -20.73 -1.57 -46.26
C PHE A 578 -19.43 -0.82 -45.91
N ASN A 579 -18.61 -0.52 -46.91
CA ASN A 579 -17.40 0.28 -46.72
C ASN A 579 -17.71 1.70 -46.22
N TYR A 580 -18.76 2.35 -46.72
CA TYR A 580 -19.20 3.65 -46.21
C TYR A 580 -19.66 3.57 -44.76
N ASP A 581 -20.52 2.61 -44.42
CA ASP A 581 -21.03 2.43 -43.05
C ASP A 581 -19.88 2.20 -42.05
N MET A 582 -18.89 1.37 -42.41
CA MET A 582 -17.75 1.09 -41.54
C MET A 582 -16.77 2.27 -41.46
N THR A 583 -16.33 2.82 -42.59
CA THR A 583 -15.26 3.83 -42.59
C THR A 583 -15.74 5.24 -42.20
N ARG A 584 -16.93 5.64 -42.64
CA ARG A 584 -17.46 6.99 -42.43
C ARG A 584 -18.32 7.11 -41.17
N ASN A 585 -18.80 6.01 -40.61
CA ASN A 585 -19.59 6.03 -39.37
C ASN A 585 -18.88 5.29 -38.24
N MET A 586 -18.55 4.00 -38.38
CA MET A 586 -17.91 3.25 -37.29
C MET A 586 -16.52 3.78 -36.94
N PHE A 587 -15.63 3.93 -37.92
CA PHE A 587 -14.26 4.38 -37.65
C PHE A 587 -14.25 5.85 -37.24
N ALA A 588 -15.14 6.67 -37.83
CA ALA A 588 -15.30 8.07 -37.45
C ALA A 588 -15.79 8.22 -35.99
N LEU A 589 -16.72 7.37 -35.55
CA LEU A 589 -17.20 7.34 -34.16
C LEU A 589 -16.05 7.05 -33.19
N PHE A 590 -15.25 6.02 -33.45
CA PHE A 590 -14.07 5.72 -32.64
C PHE A 590 -12.94 6.75 -32.80
N GLY A 591 -12.96 7.52 -33.90
CA GLY A 591 -12.05 8.63 -34.15
C GLY A 591 -12.17 9.78 -33.13
N GLN A 592 -13.29 9.86 -32.41
CA GLN A 592 -13.46 10.80 -31.29
C GLN A 592 -12.56 10.45 -30.09
N TYR A 593 -12.19 9.18 -29.96
CA TYR A 593 -11.46 8.65 -28.81
C TYR A 593 -10.07 8.11 -29.16
N SER A 594 -9.81 7.81 -30.44
CA SER A 594 -8.54 7.26 -30.91
C SER A 594 -8.07 8.00 -32.16
N ARG A 595 -6.78 8.38 -32.17
CA ARG A 595 -6.15 9.03 -33.33
C ARG A 595 -6.09 8.15 -34.58
N ARG A 596 -6.07 6.82 -34.41
CA ARG A 596 -5.98 5.82 -35.49
C ARG A 596 -7.03 4.73 -35.32
N PRO A 597 -8.30 5.00 -35.65
CA PRO A 597 -9.39 4.02 -35.51
C PRO A 597 -9.23 2.82 -36.46
N ASP A 598 -8.55 2.99 -37.59
CA ASP A 598 -8.18 1.93 -38.55
C ASP A 598 -7.37 0.79 -37.90
N LEU A 599 -6.56 1.10 -36.89
CA LEU A 599 -5.80 0.08 -36.16
C LEU A 599 -6.63 -0.72 -35.16
N LEU A 600 -7.80 -0.21 -34.77
CA LEU A 600 -8.70 -0.90 -33.85
C LEU A 600 -9.54 -1.96 -34.58
N PHE A 601 -9.83 -1.72 -35.86
CA PHE A 601 -10.71 -2.54 -36.70
C PHE A 601 -9.97 -3.16 -37.89
N LYS A 602 -8.91 -3.92 -37.58
CA LYS A 602 -7.97 -4.44 -38.58
C LYS A 602 -8.65 -5.43 -39.54
N LYS A 603 -9.54 -6.28 -39.03
CA LYS A 603 -10.24 -7.29 -39.83
C LYS A 603 -11.28 -6.64 -40.74
N ILE A 604 -12.11 -5.74 -40.22
CA ILE A 604 -13.09 -4.99 -41.01
C ILE A 604 -12.37 -4.18 -42.10
N HIS A 605 -11.25 -3.54 -41.77
CA HIS A 605 -10.47 -2.74 -42.72
C HIS A 605 -9.93 -3.58 -43.88
N ASP A 606 -9.29 -4.71 -43.60
CA ASP A 606 -8.77 -5.60 -44.65
C ASP A 606 -9.90 -6.29 -45.44
N ALA A 607 -11.02 -6.61 -44.79
CA ALA A 607 -12.19 -7.17 -45.46
C ALA A 607 -12.82 -6.15 -46.42
N ASN A 608 -12.93 -4.88 -46.02
CA ASN A 608 -13.41 -3.80 -46.87
C ASN A 608 -12.54 -3.62 -48.11
N LYS A 609 -11.21 -3.71 -47.98
CA LYS A 609 -10.30 -3.69 -49.14
C LYS A 609 -10.62 -4.82 -50.11
N LEU A 610 -10.66 -6.07 -49.62
CA LEU A 610 -10.94 -7.25 -50.45
C LEU A 610 -12.31 -7.20 -51.14
N LEU A 611 -13.34 -6.71 -50.44
CA LEU A 611 -14.68 -6.56 -51.01
C LEU A 611 -14.77 -5.45 -52.07
N ASN A 612 -13.88 -4.45 -52.03
CA ASN A 612 -13.94 -3.27 -52.90
C ASN A 612 -12.81 -3.14 -53.94
N ILE A 613 -11.83 -4.05 -53.96
CA ILE A 613 -10.82 -4.06 -55.04
C ILE A 613 -11.47 -4.26 -56.42
N SER A 614 -10.78 -3.80 -57.47
CA SER A 614 -11.26 -3.96 -58.84
C SER A 614 -11.44 -5.44 -59.21
N ARG A 615 -12.46 -5.75 -60.02
CA ARG A 615 -12.77 -7.14 -60.41
C ARG A 615 -11.57 -7.88 -61.01
N GLY A 616 -10.78 -7.21 -61.85
CA GLY A 616 -9.58 -7.80 -62.46
C GLY A 616 -8.51 -8.14 -61.41
N THR A 617 -8.25 -7.22 -60.47
CA THR A 617 -7.34 -7.46 -59.34
C THR A 617 -7.83 -8.59 -58.45
N ALA A 618 -9.14 -8.67 -58.22
CA ALA A 618 -9.75 -9.69 -57.37
C ALA A 618 -9.63 -11.10 -57.96
N LEU A 619 -9.85 -11.25 -59.27
CA LEU A 619 -9.68 -12.52 -59.98
C LEU A 619 -8.21 -12.98 -59.97
N LEU A 620 -7.28 -12.06 -60.28
CA LEU A 620 -5.85 -12.37 -60.27
C LEU A 620 -5.38 -12.79 -58.87
N LEU A 621 -5.82 -12.06 -57.83
CA LEU A 621 -5.51 -12.40 -56.45
C LEU A 621 -6.08 -13.78 -56.08
N HIS A 622 -7.34 -14.05 -56.44
CA HIS A 622 -7.99 -15.32 -56.16
C HIS A 622 -7.28 -16.50 -56.86
N GLU A 623 -6.86 -16.34 -58.12
CA GLU A 623 -6.07 -17.35 -58.85
C GLU A 623 -4.70 -17.56 -58.23
N THR A 624 -4.02 -16.47 -57.83
CA THR A 624 -2.70 -16.55 -57.18
C THR A 624 -2.79 -17.31 -55.85
N LEU A 625 -3.80 -17.03 -55.03
CA LEU A 625 -3.99 -17.68 -53.74
C LEU A 625 -4.49 -19.13 -53.82
N ASN A 626 -5.14 -19.53 -54.93
CA ASN A 626 -5.55 -20.93 -55.17
C ASN A 626 -4.54 -21.75 -55.98
N SER A 627 -3.56 -21.09 -56.60
CA SER A 627 -2.46 -21.79 -57.25
C SER A 627 -1.59 -22.46 -56.19
N ASN A 628 -0.98 -23.62 -56.50
CA ASN A 628 0.00 -24.29 -55.63
C ASN A 628 1.33 -23.50 -55.55
N SER A 629 1.24 -22.22 -55.19
CA SER A 629 2.35 -21.28 -55.02
C SER A 629 2.94 -21.39 -53.62
N SER A 630 4.12 -20.80 -53.39
CA SER A 630 4.70 -20.79 -52.06
C SER A 630 3.93 -19.82 -51.15
N LEU A 631 3.81 -20.13 -49.85
CA LEU A 631 3.18 -19.24 -48.86
C LEU A 631 3.79 -17.82 -48.88
N GLU A 632 5.07 -17.71 -49.23
CA GLU A 632 5.78 -16.43 -49.31
C GLU A 632 5.29 -15.57 -50.48
N ASP A 633 4.97 -16.19 -51.62
CA ASP A 633 4.40 -15.52 -52.79
C ASP A 633 2.96 -15.07 -52.52
N GLU A 634 2.14 -15.92 -51.87
CA GLU A 634 0.78 -15.59 -51.44
C GLU A 634 0.78 -14.38 -50.49
N MET A 635 1.67 -14.40 -49.49
CA MET A 635 1.80 -13.30 -48.54
C MET A 635 2.40 -12.03 -49.16
N LYS A 636 3.18 -12.14 -50.24
CA LYS A 636 3.69 -10.99 -50.99
C LYS A 636 2.55 -10.31 -51.76
N ALA A 637 1.74 -11.08 -52.49
CA ALA A 637 0.58 -10.55 -53.21
C ALA A 637 -0.43 -9.84 -52.28
N LEU A 638 -0.67 -10.39 -51.08
CA LEU A 638 -1.50 -9.76 -50.06
C LEU A 638 -0.91 -8.43 -49.55
N ARG A 639 0.40 -8.39 -49.30
CA ARG A 639 1.10 -7.18 -48.83
C ARG A 639 1.09 -6.06 -49.87
N GLU A 640 1.20 -6.38 -51.16
CA GLU A 640 1.12 -5.41 -52.25
C GLU A 640 -0.25 -4.70 -52.29
N LEU A 641 -1.31 -5.38 -51.86
CA LEU A 641 -2.65 -4.82 -51.70
C LEU A 641 -2.90 -4.21 -50.30
N GLY A 642 -1.86 -4.17 -49.45
CA GLY A 642 -1.92 -3.65 -48.10
C GLY A 642 -2.74 -4.50 -47.13
N ILE A 643 -2.94 -5.79 -47.42
CA ILE A 643 -3.63 -6.76 -46.54
C ILE A 643 -2.57 -7.45 -45.70
N VAL A 644 -2.70 -7.36 -44.38
CA VAL A 644 -1.66 -7.86 -43.45
C VAL A 644 -2.23 -8.70 -42.31
N ASN A 645 -3.55 -8.68 -42.10
CA ASN A 645 -4.17 -9.28 -40.92
C ASN A 645 -4.83 -10.65 -41.18
N PHE A 646 -4.94 -11.06 -42.45
CA PHE A 646 -5.59 -12.31 -42.84
C PHE A 646 -4.62 -13.35 -43.38
N LYS A 647 -4.96 -14.63 -43.14
CA LYS A 647 -4.33 -15.76 -43.81
C LYS A 647 -4.87 -15.87 -45.25
N PRO A 648 -4.08 -16.42 -46.19
CA PRO A 648 -4.51 -16.65 -47.58
C PRO A 648 -5.91 -17.26 -47.72
N GLN A 649 -6.19 -18.32 -46.95
CA GLN A 649 -7.50 -18.99 -46.94
C GLN A 649 -8.66 -18.05 -46.58
N THR A 650 -8.49 -17.20 -45.56
CA THR A 650 -9.51 -16.23 -45.16
C THR A 650 -9.72 -15.17 -46.25
N CYS A 651 -8.66 -14.76 -46.95
CA CYS A 651 -8.78 -13.84 -48.07
C CYS A 651 -9.59 -14.45 -49.22
N ILE A 652 -9.37 -15.73 -49.54
CA ILE A 652 -10.16 -16.47 -50.55
C ILE A 652 -11.64 -16.47 -50.15
N GLU A 653 -11.95 -16.87 -48.93
CA GLU A 653 -13.33 -16.92 -48.43
C GLU A 653 -14.05 -15.57 -48.51
N ILE A 654 -13.34 -14.46 -48.24
CA ILE A 654 -13.87 -13.09 -48.36
C ILE A 654 -14.07 -12.71 -49.84
N LEU A 655 -13.12 -13.00 -50.72
CA LEU A 655 -13.26 -12.73 -52.17
C LEU A 655 -14.45 -13.48 -52.74
N GLU A 656 -14.66 -14.73 -52.34
CA GLU A 656 -15.82 -15.53 -52.70
C GLU A 656 -17.14 -14.94 -52.22
N ARG A 657 -17.15 -14.04 -51.22
CA ARG A 657 -18.38 -13.36 -50.81
C ARG A 657 -18.89 -12.39 -51.88
N ARG A 658 -18.06 -12.00 -52.85
CA ARG A 658 -18.48 -11.08 -53.92
C ARG A 658 -19.31 -11.79 -54.98
N THR A 659 -20.36 -11.14 -55.47
CA THR A 659 -21.25 -11.73 -56.50
C THR A 659 -20.70 -11.59 -57.93
N ASP A 660 -19.75 -10.69 -58.16
CA ASP A 660 -19.09 -10.42 -59.45
C ASP A 660 -17.91 -11.37 -59.74
N ILE A 661 -17.49 -12.14 -58.73
CA ILE A 661 -16.55 -13.26 -58.82
C ILE A 661 -17.40 -14.53 -58.86
N ARG A 662 -17.88 -14.90 -60.04
CA ARG A 662 -18.53 -16.20 -60.24
C ARG A 662 -17.47 -17.28 -60.39
N MET A 663 -17.50 -18.26 -59.51
CA MET A 663 -16.74 -19.50 -59.64
C MET A 663 -17.50 -20.47 -60.55
N HIS A 664 -16.77 -21.13 -61.44
CA HIS A 664 -17.24 -22.31 -62.18
C HIS A 664 -16.91 -23.59 -61.41
#